data_AF-A0A644YGE5-F1
#
_entry.id   AF-A0A644YGE5-F1
#
_cell.length_a   1.000
_cell.length_b   1.000
_cell.length_c   1.000
_cell.angle_alpha   90.00
_cell.angle_beta   90.00
_cell.angle_gamma   90.00
#
_symmetry.space_group_name_H-M   'P 1'
#
loop_
_entity.id
_entity.type
_entity.pdbx_description
1 polymer ?
#
loop_
_entity_poly.entity_id
_entity_poly.type
_entity_poly.pdbx_seq_one_letter_code
_entity_poly.pdbx_strand_id
1 'polypeptide(L)'
;MITNCEFKDLHHAISCYRAANPQIDNCQMINITYTPVNISGTSTPTISNIQFTNVGWRAIGLIGGNVCLNGTIQQRNMAGFNNISYILLNDMLINEGSYINIDPGVVIKVAGSDNYYGNYSYSMYGQHIFVKGGLKANGTAENNIIITSVKDDNVGNPLDTNGDGNGSSPQPGNWSYIKFLSEADDSFNMLNYTQLKFGGEDEQGMLHFENSGGKVNNSVLINSKSYGVLCNGNANPAFDGVTIQNSNSDPVALSLTANPSFSNMHFTSNFSNALKIIDRELNGNAVLASRNIAGIENIAYIIDYLKINSSGKLTINPGVVIKFRTSNSYILSEGNLIAKGTPEQKIYFTSFKDDSKGGDSNNNGNADAPEKGNWGGGQMHWYGYWTFPPSGIYFKNNTQITDTVNILDHCEIRYCDTGIRVENAHATISNTTVQLCSYFGTTVIGNSNPVFNNCQFYNLNYSPVELSMFSEPQFNNCSALNVGFMAMAVIPETYSLSDTIPIRSFGGYDNITYLTEGPSTINTGTIITIPEGVVFKSRENITSGGYYYSPSYMMANAFTVNGKLNILGSTDKPVIFTHLTDDRFGNPFDSELNGSASVPDENPNNWSGTWIHFSDVSDDLSLINHAKFHYGEKGISNLSASPMIRNSSFEKLRFGVDMSGVSMPVIDSCVFHNLRYFPIQISLVAYPASTKDNIISGTTYKVIKVRDEILTQDITLPKRDFGGKNNISYYFERYEIGTSASLEINPGVICKFGEQYWWQESGLYVNRGLKAIGGSTPDSIIVFTSITDDFYGGDSNADGHGVQIRWGGIRFADLSLDPLCELKNCYIRFADKGISTYSSSPTIRNSNFSNNNYGIYLQGASNPLINNTDFSSNIYYGIKNADKSFNVNATDCWWGNNNGPIVTDNEAQNENEQELITSGVNYVPWKNLGAINPAMGDVSLNGLIQAYDASLILKHTVELLMLNESQQQVADVSYNGEISALDASLVLQHVVGLESTFPAHKVKRANSGAGGQPSIAAESMNIQENESEMEMPVTMYVPTKKLSSDIEIRYNPAHLRLKNIGQKINNVAIESNFDNLLGKATIGIASSNGFEGSLTPVSLLFDIIPETSTVSQVSFAKFQLDEQDYLAMAQSGIITITRIKSGTNDVDLHATGIHSLYPNPVVNTGLLIYTTDKESYVELSLYNLTGQKVKNLLSTTLPAGNHNLQIRSDNLKNGTYILKMRTDDNSYTHKVQIRK
;
A
#
# COMPACT_ATOMS: atom_id res chain seq x y z
N MET A 1 -6.82 -51.07 80.76
CA MET A 1 -5.86 -50.18 81.44
C MET A 1 -4.47 -50.65 81.04
N ILE A 2 -3.61 -49.75 80.56
CA ILE A 2 -2.22 -50.04 80.17
C ILE A 2 -1.35 -49.24 81.14
N THR A 3 -0.73 -49.91 82.12
CA THR A 3 0.03 -49.23 83.18
C THR A 3 1.34 -49.91 83.50
N ASN A 4 2.40 -49.14 83.81
CA ASN A 4 3.71 -49.68 84.18
C ASN A 4 4.36 -50.53 83.07
N CYS A 5 4.11 -50.19 81.80
CA CYS A 5 4.62 -50.93 80.63
C CYS A 5 5.83 -50.22 79.99
N GLU A 6 6.75 -51.00 79.43
CA GLU A 6 7.82 -50.53 78.53
C GLU A 6 7.48 -50.93 77.09
N PHE A 7 7.48 -49.97 76.17
CA PHE A 7 7.35 -50.17 74.73
C PHE A 7 8.65 -49.76 74.05
N LYS A 8 9.31 -50.69 73.36
CA LYS A 8 10.67 -50.52 72.86
C LYS A 8 10.86 -51.01 71.42
N ASP A 9 11.60 -50.25 70.61
CA ASP A 9 12.02 -50.59 69.24
C ASP A 9 10.81 -50.84 68.28
N LEU A 10 9.81 -49.96 68.32
CA LEU A 10 8.56 -50.06 67.54
C LEU A 10 8.36 -48.86 66.60
N HIS A 11 7.52 -49.01 65.57
CA HIS A 11 7.09 -47.86 64.75
C HIS A 11 6.15 -46.92 65.50
N HIS A 12 5.17 -47.50 66.19
CA HIS A 12 4.21 -46.84 67.09
C HIS A 12 3.98 -47.76 68.30
N ALA A 13 3.77 -47.22 69.50
CA ALA A 13 3.60 -48.04 70.71
C ALA A 13 2.13 -48.42 70.97
N ILE A 14 1.21 -47.46 70.92
CA ILE A 14 -0.22 -47.67 71.21
C ILE A 14 -1.08 -46.95 70.18
N SER A 15 -2.03 -47.65 69.56
CA SER A 15 -3.00 -47.06 68.63
C SER A 15 -4.43 -47.25 69.13
N CYS A 16 -5.14 -46.15 69.38
CA CYS A 16 -6.54 -46.11 69.81
C CYS A 16 -7.45 -45.82 68.62
N TYR A 17 -8.13 -46.85 68.10
CA TYR A 17 -9.02 -46.71 66.95
C TYR A 17 -10.47 -46.37 67.35
N ARG A 18 -11.11 -45.49 66.59
CA ARG A 18 -12.54 -45.14 66.70
C ARG A 18 -12.91 -44.67 68.12
N ALA A 19 -13.72 -45.43 68.86
CA ALA A 19 -14.20 -45.08 70.20
C ALA A 19 -13.33 -45.65 71.34
N ALA A 20 -12.12 -46.14 71.04
CA ALA A 20 -11.24 -46.73 72.05
C ALA A 20 -10.76 -45.69 73.08
N ASN A 21 -11.14 -45.85 74.34
CA ASN A 21 -10.81 -44.92 75.44
C ASN A 21 -10.01 -45.61 76.57
N PRO A 22 -8.83 -46.21 76.29
CA PRO A 22 -8.03 -46.82 77.35
C PRO A 22 -7.45 -45.75 78.30
N GLN A 23 -7.25 -46.14 79.56
CA GLN A 23 -6.35 -45.43 80.46
C GLN A 23 -4.92 -45.94 80.25
N ILE A 24 -4.00 -45.03 79.94
CA ILE A 24 -2.57 -45.24 79.70
C ILE A 24 -1.81 -44.45 80.77
N ASP A 25 -1.14 -45.14 81.69
CA ASP A 25 -0.46 -44.49 82.84
C ASP A 25 0.92 -45.09 83.11
N ASN A 26 1.88 -44.27 83.52
CA ASN A 26 3.22 -44.70 83.91
C ASN A 26 3.91 -45.65 82.90
N CYS A 27 3.96 -45.27 81.62
CA CYS A 27 4.56 -46.09 80.55
C CYS A 27 5.81 -45.44 79.94
N GLN A 28 6.80 -46.25 79.59
CA GLN A 28 8.03 -45.82 78.91
C GLN A 28 7.97 -46.12 77.41
N MET A 29 8.25 -45.12 76.58
CA MET A 29 8.30 -45.22 75.12
C MET A 29 9.74 -45.00 74.64
N ILE A 30 10.43 -46.07 74.25
CA ILE A 30 11.87 -46.09 73.99
C ILE A 30 12.13 -46.48 72.52
N ASN A 31 12.98 -45.73 71.80
CA ASN A 31 13.34 -46.03 70.40
C ASN A 31 12.13 -46.21 69.47
N ILE A 32 11.16 -45.29 69.55
CA ILE A 32 9.97 -45.33 68.70
C ILE A 32 10.22 -44.56 67.41
N THR A 33 9.96 -45.14 66.23
CA THR A 33 10.27 -44.50 64.94
C THR A 33 9.43 -43.26 64.64
N TYR A 34 8.13 -43.26 64.96
CA TYR A 34 7.22 -42.13 64.70
C TYR A 34 6.56 -41.67 66.01
N THR A 35 5.24 -41.45 66.00
CA THR A 35 4.46 -41.05 67.17
C THR A 35 4.26 -42.24 68.13
N PRO A 36 4.59 -42.11 69.42
CA PRO A 36 4.41 -43.19 70.40
C PRO A 36 2.96 -43.59 70.63
N VAL A 37 2.04 -42.61 70.69
CA VAL A 37 0.61 -42.86 70.87
C VAL A 37 -0.16 -42.27 69.70
N ASN A 38 -0.96 -43.11 69.05
CA ASN A 38 -1.84 -42.73 67.95
C ASN A 38 -3.29 -42.84 68.38
N ILE A 39 -4.12 -41.88 67.99
CA ILE A 39 -5.53 -41.82 68.35
C ILE A 39 -6.36 -41.48 67.11
N SER A 40 -7.55 -42.05 66.98
CA SER A 40 -8.59 -41.51 66.09
C SER A 40 -9.11 -40.18 66.67
N GLY A 41 -9.54 -39.24 65.84
CA GLY A 41 -10.12 -37.96 66.32
C GLY A 41 -11.38 -38.11 67.18
N THR A 42 -11.96 -39.32 67.22
CA THR A 42 -13.11 -39.71 68.04
C THR A 42 -12.74 -40.40 69.35
N SER A 43 -11.47 -40.76 69.54
CA SER A 43 -11.01 -41.46 70.72
C SER A 43 -10.54 -40.51 71.81
N THR A 44 -10.82 -40.87 73.05
CA THR A 44 -10.59 -40.08 74.26
C THR A 44 -9.87 -40.91 75.34
N PRO A 45 -8.67 -41.46 75.05
CA PRO A 45 -7.89 -42.14 76.09
C PRO A 45 -7.50 -41.17 77.21
N THR A 46 -7.43 -41.68 78.43
CA THR A 46 -6.84 -40.95 79.57
C THR A 46 -5.34 -41.25 79.60
N ILE A 47 -4.50 -40.23 79.49
CA ILE A 47 -3.03 -40.41 79.37
C ILE A 47 -2.35 -39.65 80.52
N SER A 48 -1.52 -40.35 81.30
CA SER A 48 -0.73 -39.74 82.38
C SER A 48 0.65 -40.42 82.50
N ASN A 49 1.62 -39.71 83.08
CA ASN A 49 2.96 -40.25 83.43
C ASN A 49 3.68 -41.02 82.28
N ILE A 50 3.64 -40.51 81.04
CA ILE A 50 4.37 -41.10 79.91
C ILE A 50 5.78 -40.51 79.82
N GLN A 51 6.78 -41.32 79.46
CA GLN A 51 8.16 -40.88 79.21
C GLN A 51 8.59 -41.21 77.78
N PHE A 52 9.21 -40.25 77.09
CA PHE A 52 9.77 -40.43 75.74
C PHE A 52 11.29 -40.51 75.80
N THR A 53 11.87 -41.59 75.26
CA THR A 53 13.33 -41.75 75.10
C THR A 53 13.62 -42.11 73.64
N ASN A 54 14.38 -41.27 72.93
CA ASN A 54 14.75 -41.49 71.53
C ASN A 54 13.55 -41.82 70.63
N VAL A 55 12.52 -40.95 70.65
CA VAL A 55 11.35 -41.08 69.76
C VAL A 55 11.52 -40.17 68.55
N GLY A 56 11.15 -40.64 67.37
CA GLY A 56 11.27 -39.88 66.12
C GLY A 56 10.28 -38.72 66.10
N TRP A 57 8.99 -38.98 66.25
CA TRP A 57 7.99 -37.90 66.28
C TRP A 57 7.46 -37.66 67.69
N ARG A 58 7.78 -36.49 68.25
CA ARG A 58 7.38 -36.08 69.60
C ARG A 58 5.96 -35.49 69.61
N ALA A 59 4.99 -36.28 69.19
CA ALA A 59 3.59 -35.89 69.08
C ALA A 59 2.63 -37.04 69.35
N ILE A 60 1.34 -36.71 69.44
CA ILE A 60 0.26 -37.68 69.33
C ILE A 60 -0.10 -37.86 67.85
N GLY A 61 -0.14 -39.09 67.36
CA GLY A 61 -0.53 -39.35 65.99
C GLY A 61 -2.05 -39.30 65.82
N LEU A 62 -2.57 -38.45 64.95
CA LEU A 62 -3.95 -38.54 64.46
C LEU A 62 -4.00 -39.55 63.34
N ILE A 63 -4.62 -40.71 63.59
CA ILE A 63 -4.62 -41.86 62.67
C ILE A 63 -5.17 -41.51 61.28
N GLY A 64 -6.12 -40.58 61.21
CA GLY A 64 -6.88 -40.28 60.00
C GLY A 64 -7.89 -41.38 59.67
N GLY A 65 -8.12 -41.61 58.38
CA GLY A 65 -9.08 -42.55 57.82
C GLY A 65 -10.53 -42.08 57.94
N ASN A 66 -11.45 -43.05 57.80
CA ASN A 66 -12.88 -42.85 57.94
C ASN A 66 -13.27 -42.57 59.40
N VAL A 67 -13.81 -41.38 59.64
CA VAL A 67 -14.43 -40.96 60.91
C VAL A 67 -15.93 -41.21 60.80
N CYS A 68 -16.43 -42.21 61.53
CA CYS A 68 -17.84 -42.63 61.51
C CYS A 68 -18.58 -42.36 62.85
N LEU A 69 -17.97 -41.59 63.74
CA LEU A 69 -18.50 -41.25 65.06
C LEU A 69 -18.19 -39.78 65.38
N ASN A 70 -18.91 -39.22 66.34
CA ASN A 70 -18.64 -37.88 66.82
C ASN A 70 -17.42 -37.87 67.75
N GLY A 71 -16.62 -36.82 67.66
CA GLY A 71 -15.34 -36.73 68.34
C GLY A 71 -14.93 -35.32 68.71
N THR A 72 -13.92 -35.24 69.57
CA THR A 72 -13.25 -33.97 69.89
C THR A 72 -11.75 -34.22 69.94
N ILE A 73 -11.00 -33.47 69.14
CA ILE A 73 -9.55 -33.40 69.21
C ILE A 73 -9.22 -32.39 70.30
N GLN A 74 -8.82 -32.90 71.46
CA GLN A 74 -8.67 -32.13 72.69
C GLN A 74 -7.22 -31.68 72.91
N GLN A 75 -7.00 -30.64 73.70
CA GLN A 75 -5.65 -30.36 74.22
C GLN A 75 -5.21 -31.51 75.15
N ARG A 76 -3.95 -31.94 75.05
CA ARG A 76 -3.41 -33.03 75.87
C ARG A 76 -2.01 -32.71 76.40
N ASN A 77 -1.76 -33.06 77.65
CA ASN A 77 -0.42 -33.02 78.22
C ASN A 77 0.18 -34.42 78.16
N MET A 78 1.41 -34.55 77.66
CA MET A 78 2.06 -35.85 77.50
C MET A 78 3.58 -35.69 77.50
N ALA A 79 4.28 -36.60 78.18
CA ALA A 79 5.75 -36.67 78.17
C ALA A 79 6.47 -35.34 78.50
N GLY A 80 5.91 -34.54 79.42
CA GLY A 80 6.47 -33.26 79.84
C GLY A 80 6.10 -32.06 78.96
N PHE A 81 5.37 -32.28 77.87
CA PHE A 81 4.85 -31.20 77.01
C PHE A 81 3.41 -30.87 77.38
N ASN A 82 3.14 -29.58 77.61
CA ASN A 82 1.79 -29.06 77.81
C ASN A 82 1.14 -28.79 76.45
N ASN A 83 -0.09 -29.25 76.22
CA ASN A 83 -0.76 -29.17 74.91
C ASN A 83 0.13 -29.67 73.76
N ILE A 84 0.54 -30.95 73.87
CA ILE A 84 1.39 -31.60 72.88
C ILE A 84 0.73 -31.58 71.49
N SER A 85 1.52 -31.33 70.45
CA SER A 85 1.02 -31.28 69.07
C SER A 85 0.54 -32.63 68.56
N TYR A 86 -0.38 -32.59 67.59
CA TYR A 86 -0.82 -33.74 66.84
C TYR A 86 -0.13 -33.82 65.48
N ILE A 87 0.09 -35.03 64.96
CA ILE A 87 0.47 -35.25 63.55
C ILE A 87 -0.61 -36.05 62.83
N LEU A 88 -1.22 -35.51 61.78
CA LEU A 88 -2.12 -36.24 60.89
C LEU A 88 -1.32 -37.24 60.05
N LEU A 89 -1.50 -38.53 60.36
CA LEU A 89 -0.71 -39.62 59.78
C LEU A 89 -1.24 -40.07 58.41
N ASN A 90 -2.56 -40.07 58.22
CA ASN A 90 -3.24 -40.42 56.97
C ASN A 90 -4.39 -39.44 56.71
N ASP A 91 -4.87 -39.39 55.46
CA ASP A 91 -6.02 -38.57 55.08
C ASP A 91 -7.21 -38.81 56.00
N MET A 92 -7.84 -37.73 56.47
CA MET A 92 -9.04 -37.82 57.31
C MET A 92 -10.28 -37.62 56.45
N LEU A 93 -11.24 -38.54 56.54
CA LEU A 93 -12.55 -38.41 55.92
C LEU A 93 -13.62 -38.40 57.02
N ILE A 94 -14.22 -37.23 57.28
CA ILE A 94 -15.36 -37.08 58.18
C ILE A 94 -16.61 -37.49 57.41
N ASN A 95 -17.14 -38.68 57.70
CA ASN A 95 -18.30 -39.21 56.99
C ASN A 95 -19.58 -38.42 57.31
N GLU A 96 -20.53 -38.50 56.39
CA GLU A 96 -21.88 -37.96 56.57
C GLU A 96 -22.47 -38.41 57.91
N GLY A 97 -23.09 -37.47 58.64
CA GLY A 97 -23.65 -37.70 59.98
C GLY A 97 -22.62 -37.83 61.12
N SER A 98 -21.33 -37.67 60.86
CA SER A 98 -20.26 -37.65 61.88
C SER A 98 -19.65 -36.26 62.04
N TYR A 99 -19.25 -35.92 63.27
CA TYR A 99 -18.85 -34.55 63.63
C TYR A 99 -17.54 -34.52 64.44
N ILE A 100 -16.57 -33.71 63.99
CA ILE A 100 -15.32 -33.46 64.73
C ILE A 100 -15.30 -32.02 65.24
N ASN A 101 -15.09 -31.87 66.54
CA ASN A 101 -14.73 -30.60 67.17
C ASN A 101 -13.22 -30.57 67.43
N ILE A 102 -12.60 -29.39 67.34
CA ILE A 102 -11.21 -29.16 67.71
C ILE A 102 -11.19 -28.10 68.81
N ASP A 103 -10.58 -28.44 69.96
CA ASP A 103 -10.47 -27.52 71.09
C ASP A 103 -9.58 -26.30 70.76
N PRO A 104 -9.85 -25.11 71.34
CA PRO A 104 -8.98 -23.95 71.19
C PRO A 104 -7.52 -24.26 71.51
N GLY A 105 -6.57 -23.68 70.77
CA GLY A 105 -5.13 -23.84 70.99
C GLY A 105 -4.52 -25.15 70.48
N VAL A 106 -5.31 -26.09 69.94
CA VAL A 106 -4.78 -27.33 69.36
C VAL A 106 -3.93 -27.03 68.11
N VAL A 107 -2.77 -27.69 68.02
CA VAL A 107 -1.90 -27.67 66.83
C VAL A 107 -1.93 -29.04 66.16
N ILE A 108 -2.32 -29.07 64.88
CA ILE A 108 -2.27 -30.26 64.02
C ILE A 108 -1.23 -30.02 62.94
N LYS A 109 -0.22 -30.88 62.90
CA LYS A 109 0.77 -30.91 61.83
C LYS A 109 0.41 -32.02 60.84
N VAL A 110 0.55 -31.78 59.54
CA VAL A 110 0.19 -32.73 58.49
C VAL A 110 1.45 -33.38 57.93
N ALA A 111 1.48 -34.72 57.90
CA ALA A 111 2.68 -35.50 57.57
C ALA A 111 3.18 -35.27 56.12
N GLY A 112 2.27 -35.04 55.17
CA GLY A 112 2.59 -34.82 53.76
C GLY A 112 2.74 -36.11 52.94
N SER A 113 3.38 -36.01 51.77
CA SER A 113 3.58 -37.12 50.81
C SER A 113 4.91 -37.86 50.95
N ASP A 114 5.77 -37.44 51.89
CA ASP A 114 7.11 -38.01 52.04
C ASP A 114 7.05 -39.49 52.48
N ASN A 115 7.85 -40.33 51.82
CA ASN A 115 7.96 -41.76 52.14
C ASN A 115 8.72 -41.98 53.45
N TYR A 116 8.03 -41.85 54.58
CA TYR A 116 8.65 -41.97 55.89
C TYR A 116 9.09 -43.41 56.26
N TYR A 117 8.58 -44.47 55.61
CA TYR A 117 8.81 -45.88 55.97
C TYR A 117 9.86 -46.65 55.15
N GLY A 118 10.39 -46.09 54.06
CA GLY A 118 11.25 -46.85 53.12
C GLY A 118 10.58 -48.10 52.50
N ASN A 119 9.27 -48.27 52.70
CA ASN A 119 8.46 -49.42 52.26
C ASN A 119 7.07 -48.90 51.83
N TYR A 120 6.67 -49.20 50.59
CA TYR A 120 5.40 -48.77 49.98
C TYR A 120 4.14 -49.34 50.66
N SER A 121 4.26 -50.37 51.51
CA SER A 121 3.10 -51.01 52.15
C SER A 121 2.62 -50.34 53.44
N TYR A 122 3.34 -49.34 53.97
CA TYR A 122 3.02 -48.63 55.22
C TYR A 122 3.13 -47.11 55.10
N SER A 123 3.11 -46.57 53.89
CA SER A 123 3.25 -45.14 53.62
C SER A 123 2.15 -44.28 54.27
N MET A 124 2.58 -43.31 55.08
CA MET A 124 1.76 -42.24 55.62
C MET A 124 1.50 -41.20 54.54
N TYR A 125 0.26 -41.11 54.06
CA TYR A 125 -0.15 -40.14 53.04
C TYR A 125 -1.13 -39.12 53.58
N GLY A 126 -0.98 -38.69 54.83
CA GLY A 126 -1.80 -37.61 55.39
C GLY A 126 -1.54 -36.30 54.67
N GLN A 127 -2.41 -35.97 53.72
CA GLN A 127 -2.33 -34.76 52.89
C GLN A 127 -3.66 -33.99 52.88
N HIS A 128 -4.78 -34.67 53.17
CA HIS A 128 -6.13 -34.15 53.01
C HIS A 128 -6.97 -34.30 54.27
N ILE A 129 -7.87 -33.34 54.49
CA ILE A 129 -9.02 -33.48 55.38
C ILE A 129 -10.28 -33.29 54.55
N PHE A 130 -11.03 -34.36 54.33
CA PHE A 130 -12.31 -34.36 53.65
C PHE A 130 -13.47 -34.30 54.66
N VAL A 131 -14.45 -33.45 54.39
CA VAL A 131 -15.62 -33.23 55.26
C VAL A 131 -16.89 -33.51 54.47
N LYS A 132 -17.54 -34.65 54.75
CA LYS A 132 -18.93 -34.96 54.36
C LYS A 132 -19.90 -34.83 55.54
N GLY A 133 -19.41 -34.89 56.77
CA GLY A 133 -20.17 -34.58 57.98
C GLY A 133 -19.94 -33.15 58.41
N GLY A 134 -19.47 -32.94 59.65
CA GLY A 134 -19.15 -31.60 60.16
C GLY A 134 -17.75 -31.47 60.78
N LEU A 135 -17.08 -30.35 60.51
CA LEU A 135 -15.83 -29.95 61.14
C LEU A 135 -15.96 -28.58 61.81
N LYS A 136 -15.70 -28.53 63.12
CA LYS A 136 -15.74 -27.29 63.91
C LYS A 136 -14.43 -27.04 64.65
N ALA A 137 -13.65 -26.09 64.16
CA ALA A 137 -12.50 -25.51 64.83
C ALA A 137 -12.90 -24.13 65.37
N ASN A 138 -13.20 -24.03 66.67
CA ASN A 138 -13.67 -22.78 67.28
C ASN A 138 -12.66 -22.25 68.30
N GLY A 139 -11.55 -21.69 67.81
CA GLY A 139 -10.51 -21.10 68.64
C GLY A 139 -10.88 -19.75 69.25
N THR A 140 -9.93 -19.14 69.93
CA THR A 140 -10.03 -17.75 70.45
C THR A 140 -8.80 -16.94 70.04
N ALA A 141 -8.86 -15.61 70.19
CA ALA A 141 -7.73 -14.73 69.86
C ALA A 141 -6.42 -15.10 70.58
N GLU A 142 -6.53 -15.57 71.83
CA GLU A 142 -5.38 -16.03 72.63
C GLU A 142 -4.96 -17.47 72.29
N ASN A 143 -5.92 -18.32 71.92
CA ASN A 143 -5.73 -19.75 71.69
C ASN A 143 -6.20 -20.13 70.28
N ASN A 144 -5.41 -19.73 69.27
CA ASN A 144 -5.68 -20.08 67.87
C ASN A 144 -5.52 -21.59 67.65
N ILE A 145 -6.35 -22.15 66.77
CA ILE A 145 -6.18 -23.51 66.25
C ILE A 145 -5.28 -23.44 65.03
N ILE A 146 -4.23 -24.26 64.95
CA ILE A 146 -3.26 -24.18 63.85
C ILE A 146 -3.15 -25.52 63.13
N ILE A 147 -3.30 -25.49 61.81
CA ILE A 147 -3.06 -26.63 60.91
C ILE A 147 -1.92 -26.26 59.97
N THR A 148 -0.81 -27.00 60.04
CA THR A 148 0.44 -26.67 59.34
C THR A 148 1.19 -27.93 58.87
N SER A 149 2.30 -27.76 58.17
CA SER A 149 3.19 -28.85 57.77
C SER A 149 3.90 -29.47 58.98
N VAL A 150 4.19 -30.78 58.93
CA VAL A 150 5.08 -31.43 59.89
C VAL A 150 6.48 -30.81 59.96
N LYS A 151 6.92 -30.17 58.88
CA LYS A 151 8.20 -29.46 58.74
C LYS A 151 8.19 -28.03 59.31
N ASP A 152 7.06 -27.55 59.87
CA ASP A 152 6.95 -26.20 60.43
C ASP A 152 7.40 -26.17 61.90
N ASP A 153 8.69 -25.93 62.12
CA ASP A 153 9.27 -25.87 63.47
C ASP A 153 9.01 -24.55 64.21
N ASN A 154 8.25 -23.62 63.62
CA ASN A 154 7.88 -22.37 64.29
C ASN A 154 6.60 -22.48 65.12
N VAL A 155 5.90 -23.62 65.03
CA VAL A 155 4.59 -23.81 65.66
C VAL A 155 4.52 -25.20 66.32
N GLY A 156 3.86 -25.29 67.47
CA GLY A 156 3.60 -26.54 68.17
C GLY A 156 4.36 -26.69 69.49
N ASN A 157 4.12 -27.80 70.17
CA ASN A 157 4.83 -28.17 71.39
C ASN A 157 5.07 -29.69 71.42
N PRO A 158 6.33 -30.17 71.32
CA PRO A 158 7.52 -29.39 71.00
C PRO A 158 7.45 -28.79 69.58
N LEU A 159 8.22 -27.72 69.39
CA LEU A 159 8.35 -27.01 68.12
C LEU A 159 8.82 -27.95 66.99
N ASP A 160 9.97 -28.60 67.17
CA ASP A 160 10.47 -29.67 66.29
C ASP A 160 9.75 -30.98 66.61
N THR A 161 8.61 -31.18 65.96
CA THR A 161 7.72 -32.31 66.24
C THR A 161 8.17 -33.60 65.54
N ASN A 162 8.83 -33.50 64.37
CA ASN A 162 9.38 -34.63 63.63
C ASN A 162 10.81 -35.01 64.05
N GLY A 163 11.44 -34.25 64.93
CA GLY A 163 12.69 -34.57 65.58
C GLY A 163 13.92 -34.48 64.67
N ASP A 164 13.83 -33.76 63.55
CA ASP A 164 14.90 -33.66 62.57
C ASP A 164 15.86 -32.46 62.83
N GLY A 165 15.58 -31.66 63.85
CA GLY A 165 16.30 -30.43 64.14
C GLY A 165 15.91 -29.31 63.18
N ASN A 166 16.85 -28.92 62.29
CA ASN A 166 16.60 -27.98 61.19
C ASN A 166 16.76 -28.71 59.84
N GLY A 167 16.50 -30.03 59.82
CA GLY A 167 16.77 -30.89 58.67
C GLY A 167 15.82 -30.66 57.51
N SER A 168 14.64 -30.08 57.80
CA SER A 168 13.66 -29.69 56.80
C SER A 168 13.10 -28.28 57.09
N SER A 169 12.39 -27.69 56.12
CA SER A 169 11.74 -26.38 56.28
C SER A 169 10.38 -26.40 55.59
N PRO A 170 9.39 -25.65 56.10
CA PRO A 170 8.04 -25.71 55.56
C PRO A 170 7.97 -24.96 54.21
N GLN A 171 7.27 -25.55 53.23
CA GLN A 171 7.05 -25.00 51.90
C GLN A 171 5.56 -25.08 51.54
N PRO A 172 5.03 -24.12 50.75
CA PRO A 172 3.68 -24.24 50.19
C PRO A 172 3.46 -25.59 49.49
N GLY A 173 2.38 -26.28 49.83
CA GLY A 173 2.04 -27.59 49.26
C GLY A 173 2.71 -28.78 49.92
N ASN A 174 3.32 -28.61 51.09
CA ASN A 174 3.75 -29.74 51.92
C ASN A 174 2.59 -30.65 52.37
N TRP A 175 1.37 -30.11 52.34
CA TRP A 175 0.12 -30.86 52.42
C TRP A 175 -0.91 -30.22 51.48
N SER A 176 -2.00 -30.91 51.19
CA SER A 176 -2.93 -30.49 50.15
C SER A 176 -4.00 -29.52 50.68
N TYR A 177 -5.10 -30.00 51.28
CA TYR A 177 -6.20 -29.09 51.61
C TYR A 177 -7.20 -29.65 52.61
N ILE A 178 -8.03 -28.75 53.13
CA ILE A 178 -9.28 -29.10 53.80
C ILE A 178 -10.40 -28.91 52.78
N LYS A 179 -11.12 -30.00 52.45
CA LYS A 179 -12.19 -30.00 51.46
C LYS A 179 -13.53 -30.36 52.07
N PHE A 180 -14.44 -29.40 52.08
CA PHE A 180 -15.86 -29.60 52.38
C PHE A 180 -16.57 -30.06 51.12
N LEU A 181 -17.09 -31.29 51.13
CA LEU A 181 -17.79 -31.91 50.02
C LEU A 181 -19.29 -31.59 50.06
N SER A 182 -20.02 -31.94 49.01
CA SER A 182 -21.45 -31.62 48.83
C SER A 182 -22.36 -32.09 49.95
N GLU A 183 -21.96 -33.13 50.69
CA GLU A 183 -22.73 -33.72 51.77
C GLU A 183 -22.50 -33.01 53.12
N ALA A 184 -21.54 -32.08 53.20
CA ALA A 184 -21.13 -31.46 54.45
C ALA A 184 -22.26 -30.68 55.15
N ASP A 185 -22.28 -30.72 56.49
CA ASP A 185 -23.24 -29.97 57.30
C ASP A 185 -22.79 -28.51 57.45
N ASP A 186 -23.21 -27.68 56.49
CA ASP A 186 -22.92 -26.25 56.42
C ASP A 186 -23.23 -25.48 57.71
N SER A 187 -24.26 -25.91 58.46
CA SER A 187 -24.66 -25.25 59.70
C SER A 187 -23.69 -25.53 60.85
N PHE A 188 -23.05 -26.69 60.82
CA PHE A 188 -22.05 -27.11 61.79
C PHE A 188 -20.65 -26.61 61.45
N ASN A 189 -20.31 -26.58 60.15
CA ASN A 189 -18.98 -26.26 59.64
C ASN A 189 -18.52 -24.87 60.05
N MET A 190 -17.42 -24.80 60.80
CA MET A 190 -16.89 -23.55 61.32
C MET A 190 -15.38 -23.61 61.51
N LEU A 191 -14.68 -22.62 60.99
CA LEU A 191 -13.29 -22.30 61.29
C LEU A 191 -13.26 -20.89 61.91
N ASN A 192 -13.04 -20.77 63.20
CA ASN A 192 -12.95 -19.49 63.90
C ASN A 192 -11.61 -19.41 64.64
N TYR A 193 -10.88 -18.29 64.51
CA TYR A 193 -9.51 -18.17 65.04
C TYR A 193 -8.62 -19.36 64.66
N THR A 194 -8.66 -19.71 63.37
CA THR A 194 -7.93 -20.84 62.80
C THR A 194 -6.84 -20.34 61.85
N GLN A 195 -5.66 -20.94 61.91
CA GLN A 195 -4.56 -20.68 60.98
C GLN A 195 -4.28 -21.91 60.13
N LEU A 196 -4.35 -21.76 58.81
CA LEU A 196 -3.97 -22.79 57.85
C LEU A 196 -2.67 -22.33 57.17
N LYS A 197 -1.62 -23.15 57.22
CA LYS A 197 -0.28 -22.77 56.75
C LYS A 197 0.31 -23.82 55.82
N PHE A 198 1.01 -23.40 54.77
CA PHE A 198 1.85 -24.26 53.91
C PHE A 198 1.10 -25.40 53.19
N GLY A 199 -0.22 -25.26 53.03
CA GLY A 199 -1.04 -26.19 52.26
C GLY A 199 -1.15 -25.80 50.78
N GLY A 200 -2.04 -26.46 50.06
CA GLY A 200 -2.45 -26.21 48.68
C GLY A 200 -1.95 -27.27 47.70
N GLU A 201 -2.65 -27.40 46.57
CA GLU A 201 -2.25 -28.21 45.43
C GLU A 201 -2.45 -27.39 44.14
N ASP A 202 -1.85 -27.81 43.01
CA ASP A 202 -2.02 -27.12 41.73
C ASP A 202 -3.51 -27.03 41.36
N GLU A 203 -3.97 -25.82 40.97
CA GLU A 203 -5.38 -25.52 40.69
C GLU A 203 -6.37 -25.83 41.84
N GLN A 204 -5.89 -26.07 43.07
CA GLN A 204 -6.74 -26.27 44.26
C GLN A 204 -6.55 -25.16 45.30
N GLY A 205 -7.57 -24.95 46.13
CA GLY A 205 -7.48 -24.06 47.30
C GLY A 205 -7.00 -24.81 48.53
N MET A 206 -6.18 -24.17 49.39
CA MET A 206 -5.84 -24.71 50.72
C MET A 206 -7.11 -25.02 51.54
N LEU A 207 -8.13 -24.19 51.35
CA LEU A 207 -9.49 -24.41 51.82
C LEU A 207 -10.43 -24.54 50.62
N HIS A 208 -11.11 -25.68 50.48
CA HIS A 208 -11.95 -26.01 49.32
C HIS A 208 -13.38 -26.29 49.77
N PHE A 209 -14.36 -25.60 49.20
CA PHE A 209 -15.79 -25.89 49.32
C PHE A 209 -16.33 -26.38 47.97
N GLU A 210 -16.90 -27.59 47.92
CA GLU A 210 -17.49 -28.19 46.72
C GLU A 210 -19.00 -28.35 46.93
N ASN A 211 -19.80 -27.48 46.33
CA ASN A 211 -21.25 -27.41 46.53
C ASN A 211 -21.67 -27.35 48.02
N SER A 212 -20.84 -26.72 48.85
CA SER A 212 -21.03 -26.66 50.30
C SER A 212 -20.79 -25.25 50.84
N GLY A 213 -21.01 -25.07 52.14
CA GLY A 213 -20.85 -23.84 52.88
C GLY A 213 -20.24 -24.06 54.26
N GLY A 214 -20.43 -23.07 55.13
CA GLY A 214 -19.80 -23.01 56.44
C GLY A 214 -19.36 -21.59 56.79
N LYS A 215 -18.83 -21.41 58.00
CA LYS A 215 -18.37 -20.12 58.50
C LYS A 215 -16.86 -20.12 58.70
N VAL A 216 -16.17 -19.14 58.12
CA VAL A 216 -14.73 -18.93 58.30
C VAL A 216 -14.52 -17.54 58.85
N ASN A 217 -14.23 -17.46 60.14
CA ASN A 217 -14.19 -16.22 60.89
C ASN A 217 -12.82 -15.98 61.52
N ASN A 218 -12.35 -14.74 61.54
CA ASN A 218 -11.14 -14.33 62.29
C ASN A 218 -9.92 -15.24 62.02
N SER A 219 -9.78 -15.74 60.80
CA SER A 219 -8.86 -16.83 60.46
C SER A 219 -7.80 -16.37 59.46
N VAL A 220 -6.67 -17.08 59.41
CA VAL A 220 -5.53 -16.74 58.54
C VAL A 220 -5.17 -17.93 57.67
N LEU A 221 -5.12 -17.72 56.36
CA LEU A 221 -4.61 -18.69 55.39
C LEU A 221 -3.30 -18.13 54.83
N ILE A 222 -2.19 -18.85 54.98
CA ILE A 222 -0.87 -18.35 54.64
C ILE A 222 0.00 -19.37 53.90
N ASN A 223 0.74 -18.91 52.89
CA ASN A 223 1.69 -19.71 52.12
C ASN A 223 1.01 -20.88 51.38
N SER A 224 -0.01 -20.61 50.56
CA SER A 224 -0.67 -21.65 49.74
C SER A 224 0.08 -21.93 48.43
N LYS A 225 0.13 -23.20 48.02
CA LYS A 225 0.75 -23.61 46.75
C LYS A 225 0.04 -23.06 45.51
N SER A 226 -1.28 -22.89 45.58
CA SER A 226 -2.09 -22.25 44.54
C SER A 226 -3.06 -21.27 45.22
N TYR A 227 -4.36 -21.52 45.19
CA TYR A 227 -5.36 -20.61 45.74
C TYR A 227 -5.39 -20.68 47.27
N GLY A 228 -5.72 -19.55 47.92
CA GLY A 228 -6.06 -19.56 49.35
C GLY A 228 -7.36 -20.34 49.58
N VAL A 229 -8.41 -19.93 48.87
CA VAL A 229 -9.75 -20.52 48.94
C VAL A 229 -10.23 -20.93 47.53
N LEU A 230 -10.88 -22.08 47.43
CA LEU A 230 -11.58 -22.55 46.24
C LEU A 230 -13.06 -22.84 46.54
N CYS A 231 -13.99 -22.14 45.87
CA CYS A 231 -15.43 -22.34 45.96
C CYS A 231 -15.95 -22.93 44.64
N ASN A 232 -16.09 -24.25 44.57
CA ASN A 232 -16.48 -24.97 43.34
C ASN A 232 -17.98 -25.31 43.33
N GLY A 233 -18.61 -25.21 42.15
CA GLY A 233 -20.04 -25.43 41.96
C GLY A 233 -20.89 -24.37 42.67
N ASN A 234 -21.97 -24.78 43.33
CA ASN A 234 -22.89 -23.89 44.04
C ASN A 234 -22.43 -23.57 45.49
N ALA A 235 -21.12 -23.53 45.74
CA ALA A 235 -20.57 -23.32 47.07
C ALA A 235 -20.90 -21.90 47.60
N ASN A 236 -21.37 -21.83 48.86
CA ASN A 236 -21.82 -20.59 49.50
C ASN A 236 -21.28 -20.41 50.95
N PRO A 237 -19.96 -20.52 51.20
CA PRO A 237 -19.39 -20.24 52.52
C PRO A 237 -19.42 -18.73 52.87
N ALA A 238 -19.41 -18.45 54.17
CA ALA A 238 -19.35 -17.08 54.70
C ALA A 238 -17.98 -16.80 55.34
N PHE A 239 -17.31 -15.75 54.86
CA PHE A 239 -16.01 -15.30 55.36
C PHE A 239 -16.15 -13.96 56.09
N ASP A 240 -15.69 -13.89 57.34
CA ASP A 240 -15.67 -12.66 58.13
C ASP A 240 -14.35 -12.47 58.89
N GLY A 241 -13.60 -11.40 58.61
CA GLY A 241 -12.34 -11.13 59.32
C GLY A 241 -11.22 -12.08 58.92
N VAL A 242 -11.19 -12.53 57.66
CA VAL A 242 -10.20 -13.51 57.17
C VAL A 242 -9.04 -12.83 56.45
N THR A 243 -7.83 -13.25 56.77
CA THR A 243 -6.61 -12.83 56.07
C THR A 243 -6.11 -13.96 55.16
N ILE A 244 -5.89 -13.65 53.88
CA ILE A 244 -5.26 -14.56 52.91
C ILE A 244 -3.93 -13.95 52.49
N GLN A 245 -2.84 -14.66 52.75
CA GLN A 245 -1.48 -14.15 52.60
C GLN A 245 -0.55 -15.11 51.85
N ASN A 246 0.34 -14.59 51.02
CA ASN A 246 1.38 -15.36 50.33
C ASN A 246 0.82 -16.56 49.54
N SER A 247 -0.31 -16.38 48.87
CA SER A 247 -0.82 -17.37 47.93
C SER A 247 -0.04 -17.28 46.62
N ASN A 248 0.49 -18.41 46.13
CA ASN A 248 1.21 -18.45 44.86
C ASN A 248 0.31 -18.22 43.62
N SER A 249 -1.03 -18.29 43.79
CA SER A 249 -2.05 -17.95 42.79
C SER A 249 -3.02 -16.89 43.37
N ASP A 250 -4.25 -16.84 42.87
CA ASP A 250 -5.28 -15.92 43.37
C ASP A 250 -5.70 -16.24 44.81
N PRO A 251 -6.02 -15.21 45.63
CA PRO A 251 -6.47 -15.43 47.00
C PRO A 251 -7.75 -16.25 47.07
N VAL A 252 -8.67 -16.04 46.12
CA VAL A 252 -9.94 -16.75 46.03
C VAL A 252 -10.23 -17.13 44.58
N ALA A 253 -10.54 -18.41 44.37
CA ALA A 253 -11.04 -18.95 43.12
C ALA A 253 -12.48 -19.46 43.31
N LEU A 254 -13.36 -19.23 42.34
CA LEU A 254 -14.77 -19.57 42.44
C LEU A 254 -15.38 -19.99 41.10
N SER A 255 -16.35 -20.89 41.13
CA SER A 255 -17.23 -21.17 40.01
C SER A 255 -18.20 -20.01 39.77
N LEU A 256 -18.66 -19.83 38.53
CA LEU A 256 -19.65 -18.83 38.12
C LEU A 256 -20.97 -18.93 38.89
N THR A 257 -21.30 -20.10 39.44
CA THR A 257 -22.51 -20.33 40.24
C THR A 257 -22.27 -20.30 41.75
N ALA A 258 -21.03 -20.15 42.20
CA ALA A 258 -20.69 -20.01 43.61
C ALA A 258 -21.01 -18.59 44.09
N ASN A 259 -21.57 -18.46 45.29
CA ASN A 259 -21.90 -17.16 45.86
C ASN A 259 -21.46 -17.05 47.34
N PRO A 260 -20.15 -17.13 47.62
CA PRO A 260 -19.64 -16.87 48.96
C PRO A 260 -19.88 -15.43 49.40
N SER A 261 -20.02 -15.21 50.71
CA SER A 261 -20.10 -13.86 51.30
C SER A 261 -18.77 -13.47 51.94
N PHE A 262 -18.41 -12.20 51.83
CA PHE A 262 -17.13 -11.67 52.32
C PHE A 262 -17.36 -10.40 53.14
N SER A 263 -16.87 -10.38 54.37
CA SER A 263 -16.78 -9.19 55.22
C SER A 263 -15.41 -9.13 55.88
N ASN A 264 -14.89 -7.91 56.07
CA ASN A 264 -13.61 -7.68 56.78
C ASN A 264 -12.43 -8.54 56.27
N MET A 265 -12.39 -8.80 54.96
CA MET A 265 -11.31 -9.56 54.33
C MET A 265 -10.02 -8.75 54.25
N HIS A 266 -8.87 -9.42 54.27
CA HIS A 266 -7.55 -8.81 54.06
C HIS A 266 -6.72 -9.69 53.10
N PHE A 267 -6.24 -9.13 52.00
CA PHE A 267 -5.34 -9.79 51.05
C PHE A 267 -3.95 -9.18 51.17
N THR A 268 -2.90 -10.00 51.24
CA THR A 268 -1.53 -9.50 51.42
C THR A 268 -0.52 -10.39 50.69
N SER A 269 0.30 -9.80 49.83
CA SER A 269 1.42 -10.52 49.16
C SER A 269 0.98 -11.80 48.43
N ASN A 270 -0.25 -11.85 47.91
CA ASN A 270 -0.70 -12.92 47.01
C ASN A 270 -0.24 -12.63 45.58
N PHE A 271 -0.26 -13.63 44.69
CA PHE A 271 0.07 -13.42 43.27
C PHE A 271 -0.87 -12.43 42.57
N SER A 272 -2.12 -12.35 43.02
CA SER A 272 -3.10 -11.38 42.50
C SER A 272 -3.91 -10.73 43.63
N ASN A 273 -4.55 -9.61 43.31
CA ASN A 273 -5.57 -8.97 44.16
C ASN A 273 -6.96 -9.07 43.49
N ALA A 274 -7.28 -10.23 42.93
CA ALA A 274 -8.51 -10.44 42.16
C ALA A 274 -9.14 -11.81 42.45
N LEU A 275 -10.36 -12.02 41.94
CA LEU A 275 -11.10 -13.27 42.08
C LEU A 275 -10.95 -14.10 40.81
N LYS A 276 -10.55 -15.37 40.91
CA LYS A 276 -10.44 -16.25 39.75
C LYS A 276 -11.77 -16.94 39.44
N ILE A 277 -12.23 -16.85 38.19
CA ILE A 277 -13.26 -17.75 37.66
C ILE A 277 -12.59 -19.01 37.13
N ILE A 278 -12.99 -20.16 37.64
CA ILE A 278 -12.39 -21.47 37.28
C ILE A 278 -13.08 -22.15 36.09
N ASP A 279 -14.34 -21.79 35.80
CA ASP A 279 -15.10 -22.42 34.73
C ASP A 279 -14.51 -22.10 33.36
N ARG A 280 -14.39 -23.15 32.54
CA ARG A 280 -14.07 -23.04 31.11
C ARG A 280 -15.32 -23.14 30.24
N GLU A 281 -16.40 -23.71 30.77
CA GLU A 281 -17.66 -23.89 30.07
C GLU A 281 -18.86 -23.59 30.99
N LEU A 282 -19.91 -23.00 30.42
CA LEU A 282 -21.19 -22.76 31.09
C LEU A 282 -22.35 -23.40 30.31
N ASN A 283 -23.02 -24.36 30.93
CA ASN A 283 -24.19 -25.05 30.37
C ASN A 283 -25.54 -24.59 30.95
N GLY A 284 -25.52 -23.88 32.08
CA GLY A 284 -26.71 -23.40 32.79
C GLY A 284 -26.72 -21.87 32.96
N ASN A 285 -27.46 -21.39 33.97
CA ASN A 285 -27.54 -19.97 34.28
C ASN A 285 -26.53 -19.58 35.35
N ALA A 286 -25.80 -18.49 35.13
CA ALA A 286 -24.92 -17.89 36.13
C ALA A 286 -25.07 -16.36 36.17
N VAL A 287 -24.74 -15.77 37.32
CA VAL A 287 -24.81 -14.32 37.56
C VAL A 287 -23.51 -13.86 38.21
N LEU A 288 -22.80 -12.93 37.56
CA LEU A 288 -21.68 -12.22 38.15
C LEU A 288 -22.15 -10.87 38.71
N ALA A 289 -21.82 -10.62 39.97
CA ALA A 289 -22.13 -9.38 40.67
C ALA A 289 -20.86 -8.63 41.08
N SER A 290 -20.92 -7.30 41.16
CA SER A 290 -19.84 -6.48 41.68
C SER A 290 -19.61 -6.80 43.17
N ARG A 291 -18.35 -6.81 43.61
CA ARG A 291 -17.98 -7.13 45.01
C ARG A 291 -16.93 -6.16 45.53
N ASN A 292 -17.06 -5.75 46.78
CA ASN A 292 -16.06 -4.97 47.50
C ASN A 292 -15.37 -5.91 48.50
N ILE A 293 -14.10 -6.22 48.28
CA ILE A 293 -13.36 -7.21 49.06
C ILE A 293 -11.97 -6.67 49.36
N ALA A 294 -11.50 -6.86 50.59
CA ALA A 294 -10.14 -6.50 51.00
C ALA A 294 -9.74 -5.04 50.73
N GLY A 295 -10.69 -4.11 50.87
CA GLY A 295 -10.47 -2.68 50.62
C GLY A 295 -10.47 -2.29 49.13
N ILE A 296 -10.74 -3.24 48.22
CA ILE A 296 -10.81 -3.01 46.79
C ILE A 296 -12.28 -2.87 46.40
N GLU A 297 -12.65 -1.70 45.89
CA GLU A 297 -13.97 -1.45 45.32
C GLU A 297 -14.10 -2.13 43.95
N ASN A 298 -15.20 -2.86 43.73
CA ASN A 298 -15.47 -3.61 42.51
C ASN A 298 -14.29 -4.47 42.05
N ILE A 299 -13.80 -5.31 42.97
CA ILE A 299 -12.67 -6.21 42.73
C ILE A 299 -12.87 -7.02 41.43
N ALA A 300 -11.82 -7.12 40.63
CA ALA A 300 -11.89 -7.75 39.32
C ALA A 300 -12.08 -9.27 39.39
N TYR A 301 -12.82 -9.81 38.42
CA TYR A 301 -12.85 -11.24 38.10
C TYR A 301 -11.85 -11.54 37.00
N ILE A 302 -11.01 -12.56 37.18
CA ILE A 302 -10.09 -13.05 36.16
C ILE A 302 -10.75 -14.19 35.39
N ILE A 303 -10.88 -14.01 34.08
CA ILE A 303 -11.29 -15.05 33.14
C ILE A 303 -10.10 -15.33 32.21
N ASP A 304 -9.78 -16.61 32.04
CA ASP A 304 -8.83 -17.01 30.99
C ASP A 304 -9.63 -17.29 29.70
N TYR A 305 -10.27 -18.45 29.62
CA TYR A 305 -11.18 -18.80 28.53
C TYR A 305 -12.51 -19.23 29.11
N LEU A 306 -13.61 -18.67 28.59
CA LEU A 306 -14.96 -19.09 28.95
C LEU A 306 -15.83 -19.29 27.71
N LYS A 307 -16.34 -20.51 27.55
CA LYS A 307 -17.38 -20.83 26.57
C LYS A 307 -18.76 -20.86 27.24
N ILE A 308 -19.69 -20.04 26.78
CA ILE A 308 -21.11 -20.16 27.11
C ILE A 308 -21.72 -21.06 26.03
N ASN A 309 -21.99 -22.32 26.38
CA ASN A 309 -22.62 -23.28 25.46
C ASN A 309 -24.04 -22.82 25.10
N SER A 310 -24.62 -23.38 24.03
CA SER A 310 -25.93 -22.97 23.49
C SER A 310 -27.10 -23.01 24.48
N SER A 311 -27.03 -23.84 25.53
CA SER A 311 -28.03 -23.89 26.62
C SER A 311 -27.73 -22.96 27.79
N GLY A 312 -26.52 -22.37 27.82
CA GLY A 312 -26.02 -21.55 28.91
C GLY A 312 -26.46 -20.08 28.81
N LYS A 313 -26.50 -19.42 29.96
CA LYS A 313 -26.75 -17.98 30.07
C LYS A 313 -25.88 -17.36 31.17
N LEU A 314 -25.03 -16.42 30.79
CA LEU A 314 -24.28 -15.59 31.73
C LEU A 314 -24.90 -14.20 31.82
N THR A 315 -25.32 -13.80 33.02
CA THR A 315 -25.72 -12.42 33.32
C THR A 315 -24.58 -11.73 34.08
N ILE A 316 -24.15 -10.56 33.61
CA ILE A 316 -23.17 -9.70 34.27
C ILE A 316 -23.89 -8.44 34.75
N ASN A 317 -23.94 -8.24 36.06
CA ASN A 317 -24.60 -7.09 36.66
C ASN A 317 -23.76 -5.80 36.53
N PRO A 318 -24.37 -4.62 36.71
CA PRO A 318 -23.67 -3.33 36.68
C PRO A 318 -22.44 -3.27 37.62
N GLY A 319 -21.40 -2.57 37.19
CA GLY A 319 -20.18 -2.32 37.96
C GLY A 319 -19.16 -3.47 37.99
N VAL A 320 -19.44 -4.60 37.34
CA VAL A 320 -18.50 -5.73 37.27
C VAL A 320 -17.29 -5.39 36.39
N VAL A 321 -16.10 -5.76 36.87
CA VAL A 321 -14.82 -5.68 36.13
C VAL A 321 -14.34 -7.09 35.83
N ILE A 322 -14.11 -7.39 34.55
CA ILE A 322 -13.53 -8.65 34.05
C ILE A 322 -12.16 -8.36 33.45
N LYS A 323 -11.17 -9.15 33.88
CA LYS A 323 -9.78 -9.06 33.43
C LYS A 323 -9.30 -10.36 32.81
N PHE A 324 -8.44 -10.22 31.80
CA PHE A 324 -7.90 -11.35 31.03
C PHE A 324 -6.37 -11.40 31.12
N ARG A 325 -5.81 -12.56 31.48
CA ARG A 325 -4.37 -12.71 31.78
C ARG A 325 -3.45 -12.72 30.59
N THR A 326 -3.90 -13.26 29.46
CA THR A 326 -3.03 -13.59 28.32
C THR A 326 -3.69 -13.24 27.00
N SER A 327 -2.89 -13.17 25.92
CA SER A 327 -3.39 -12.99 24.55
C SER A 327 -4.39 -14.06 24.12
N ASN A 328 -4.36 -15.26 24.74
CA ASN A 328 -5.26 -16.37 24.43
C ASN A 328 -6.57 -16.33 25.23
N SER A 329 -6.80 -15.28 26.02
CA SER A 329 -7.93 -15.18 26.91
C SER A 329 -9.11 -14.44 26.26
N TYR A 330 -10.32 -15.02 26.27
CA TYR A 330 -11.53 -14.47 25.62
C TYR A 330 -12.83 -15.12 26.15
N ILE A 331 -13.97 -14.52 25.80
CA ILE A 331 -15.31 -15.10 26.03
C ILE A 331 -15.93 -15.51 24.69
N LEU A 332 -16.30 -16.78 24.56
CA LEU A 332 -17.06 -17.32 23.44
C LEU A 332 -18.50 -17.60 23.86
N SER A 333 -19.48 -16.99 23.22
CA SER A 333 -20.90 -17.21 23.49
C SER A 333 -21.60 -17.87 22.30
N GLU A 334 -21.92 -19.16 22.46
CA GLU A 334 -22.89 -19.89 21.63
C GLU A 334 -24.30 -19.86 22.25
N GLY A 335 -24.39 -19.62 23.56
CA GLY A 335 -25.64 -19.34 24.28
C GLY A 335 -25.87 -17.85 24.45
N ASN A 336 -26.27 -17.43 25.66
CA ASN A 336 -26.69 -16.08 25.97
C ASN A 336 -25.69 -15.35 26.88
N LEU A 337 -25.12 -14.24 26.41
CA LEU A 337 -24.34 -13.32 27.24
C LEU A 337 -25.08 -12.00 27.40
N ILE A 338 -25.47 -11.68 28.64
CA ILE A 338 -26.18 -10.44 28.99
C ILE A 338 -25.31 -9.61 29.92
N ALA A 339 -24.67 -8.57 29.41
CA ALA A 339 -23.96 -7.57 30.19
C ALA A 339 -24.70 -6.23 30.09
N LYS A 340 -25.42 -5.85 31.15
CA LYS A 340 -26.20 -4.59 31.19
C LYS A 340 -25.68 -3.72 32.33
N GLY A 341 -24.75 -2.83 32.01
CA GLY A 341 -24.28 -1.79 32.92
C GLY A 341 -25.24 -0.60 32.98
N THR A 342 -24.83 0.43 33.72
CA THR A 342 -25.45 1.77 33.68
C THR A 342 -24.39 2.83 33.38
N PRO A 343 -24.76 4.09 33.06
CA PRO A 343 -23.79 5.17 32.89
C PRO A 343 -22.86 5.34 34.10
N GLU A 344 -23.38 5.17 35.32
CA GLU A 344 -22.65 5.29 36.59
C GLU A 344 -21.87 4.02 36.93
N GLN A 345 -22.38 2.85 36.53
CA GLN A 345 -21.83 1.53 36.86
C GLN A 345 -21.63 0.70 35.59
N LYS A 346 -20.70 1.15 34.74
CA LYS A 346 -20.32 0.41 33.53
C LYS A 346 -19.74 -0.96 33.84
N ILE A 347 -19.85 -1.87 32.88
CA ILE A 347 -19.16 -3.18 32.91
C ILE A 347 -17.87 -3.05 32.10
N TYR A 348 -16.75 -3.54 32.65
CA TYR A 348 -15.44 -3.41 32.04
C TYR A 348 -14.86 -4.77 31.64
N PHE A 349 -14.34 -4.86 30.41
CA PHE A 349 -13.56 -5.99 29.90
C PHE A 349 -12.17 -5.48 29.53
N THR A 350 -11.13 -5.90 30.26
CA THR A 350 -9.79 -5.29 30.14
C THR A 350 -8.63 -6.25 30.40
N SER A 351 -7.39 -5.79 30.21
CA SER A 351 -6.17 -6.53 30.50
C SER A 351 -5.99 -6.78 32.00
N PHE A 352 -5.37 -7.91 32.36
CA PHE A 352 -4.93 -8.18 33.73
C PHE A 352 -3.98 -7.11 34.28
N LYS A 353 -3.26 -6.40 33.40
CA LYS A 353 -2.34 -5.31 33.72
C LYS A 353 -3.01 -3.92 33.86
N ASP A 354 -4.32 -3.81 33.64
CA ASP A 354 -5.01 -2.51 33.66
C ASP A 354 -5.41 -2.07 35.08
N ASP A 355 -4.54 -1.33 35.75
CA ASP A 355 -4.79 -0.84 37.12
C ASP A 355 -5.93 0.19 37.21
N SER A 356 -6.32 0.79 36.07
CA SER A 356 -7.33 1.85 36.06
C SER A 356 -8.75 1.35 36.34
N LYS A 357 -8.98 0.03 36.29
CA LYS A 357 -10.29 -0.62 36.52
C LYS A 357 -10.13 -1.81 37.48
N GLY A 358 -10.86 -1.81 38.59
CA GLY A 358 -10.84 -2.91 39.58
C GLY A 358 -9.53 -3.05 40.36
N GLY A 359 -8.66 -2.04 40.33
CA GLY A 359 -7.39 -1.98 41.06
C GLY A 359 -6.24 -2.77 40.44
N ASP A 360 -5.08 -2.74 41.09
CA ASP A 360 -3.85 -3.47 40.74
C ASP A 360 -4.04 -4.98 40.98
N SER A 361 -4.53 -5.66 39.94
CA SER A 361 -4.93 -7.08 40.02
C SER A 361 -3.74 -8.02 39.95
N ASN A 362 -2.64 -7.64 39.30
CA ASN A 362 -1.39 -8.39 39.21
C ASN A 362 -0.41 -8.10 40.36
N ASN A 363 -0.80 -7.24 41.31
CA ASN A 363 -0.12 -6.96 42.56
C ASN A 363 1.36 -6.55 42.38
N ASN A 364 1.67 -5.83 41.31
CA ASN A 364 3.02 -5.36 40.98
C ASN A 364 3.14 -3.83 41.07
N GLY A 365 2.12 -3.14 41.58
CA GLY A 365 2.00 -1.68 41.51
C GLY A 365 1.98 -1.20 40.07
N ASN A 366 2.50 -0.01 39.81
CA ASN A 366 2.53 0.56 38.45
C ASN A 366 3.70 0.04 37.59
N ALA A 367 4.21 -1.17 37.84
CA ALA A 367 5.43 -1.67 37.19
C ALA A 367 5.23 -2.01 35.71
N ASP A 368 4.04 -2.52 35.33
CA ASP A 368 3.68 -2.85 33.95
C ASP A 368 2.40 -2.12 33.54
N ALA A 369 2.37 -1.53 32.34
CA ALA A 369 1.17 -0.92 31.77
C ALA A 369 0.50 -1.89 30.78
N PRO A 370 -0.84 -1.83 30.60
CA PRO A 370 -1.53 -2.62 29.60
C PRO A 370 -1.19 -2.12 28.18
N GLU A 371 -0.99 -3.05 27.25
CA GLU A 371 -0.79 -2.75 25.83
C GLU A 371 -1.94 -3.29 24.98
N LYS A 372 -2.08 -2.78 23.75
CA LYS A 372 -3.06 -3.28 22.79
C LYS A 372 -2.78 -4.76 22.49
N GLY A 373 -3.81 -5.61 22.37
CA GLY A 373 -3.64 -7.03 22.07
C GLY A 373 -3.17 -7.89 23.26
N ASN A 374 -3.19 -7.36 24.48
CA ASN A 374 -2.86 -8.13 25.69
C ASN A 374 -3.81 -9.30 25.94
N TRP A 375 -5.01 -9.29 25.35
CA TRP A 375 -5.98 -10.38 25.40
C TRP A 375 -6.80 -10.50 24.10
N GLY A 376 -7.49 -11.63 23.92
CA GLY A 376 -8.40 -11.84 22.78
C GLY A 376 -7.74 -11.89 21.40
N GLY A 377 -6.49 -12.34 21.30
CA GLY A 377 -5.70 -12.46 20.06
C GLY A 377 -5.34 -13.88 19.62
N GLY A 378 -5.66 -14.92 20.42
CA GLY A 378 -5.43 -16.33 20.07
C GLY A 378 -3.97 -16.75 19.81
N GLN A 379 -3.72 -18.06 19.70
CA GLN A 379 -2.43 -18.54 19.18
C GLN A 379 -2.46 -18.44 17.66
N MET A 380 -1.60 -17.60 17.08
CA MET A 380 -1.34 -17.61 15.64
C MET A 380 -0.84 -19.01 15.24
N HIS A 381 -1.62 -19.75 14.44
CA HIS A 381 -1.11 -20.93 13.75
C HIS A 381 -0.34 -20.47 12.51
N TRP A 382 0.97 -20.34 12.68
CA TRP A 382 1.95 -20.34 11.60
C TRP A 382 1.77 -21.62 10.77
N TYR A 383 1.63 -21.48 9.44
CA TYR A 383 1.34 -22.49 8.39
C TYR A 383 -0.12 -22.63 7.91
N GLY A 384 -0.52 -21.74 6.99
CA GLY A 384 -1.27 -22.15 5.78
C GLY A 384 -2.76 -22.48 5.90
N TYR A 385 -3.39 -22.37 7.07
CA TYR A 385 -4.85 -22.51 7.21
C TYR A 385 -5.44 -21.39 8.06
N TRP A 386 -6.32 -20.61 7.43
CA TRP A 386 -7.06 -19.48 7.98
C TRP A 386 -7.95 -19.90 9.16
N THR A 387 -7.39 -19.92 10.36
CA THR A 387 -8.18 -19.84 11.58
C THR A 387 -8.00 -18.45 12.14
N PHE A 388 -8.96 -17.57 11.84
CA PHE A 388 -9.02 -16.23 12.42
C PHE A 388 -8.90 -16.37 13.95
N PRO A 389 -7.92 -15.71 14.60
CA PRO A 389 -7.77 -15.84 16.03
C PRO A 389 -9.08 -15.49 16.76
N PRO A 390 -9.39 -16.16 17.88
CA PRO A 390 -10.51 -15.77 18.72
C PRO A 390 -10.33 -14.31 19.17
N SER A 391 -11.32 -13.46 18.88
CA SER A 391 -11.41 -12.05 19.30
C SER A 391 -11.82 -11.92 20.77
N GLY A 392 -11.83 -10.70 21.32
CA GLY A 392 -12.16 -10.40 22.72
C GLY A 392 -13.52 -10.98 23.18
N ILE A 393 -14.64 -10.37 22.78
CA ILE A 393 -15.98 -10.89 23.04
C ILE A 393 -16.57 -11.48 21.77
N TYR A 394 -16.76 -12.79 21.73
CA TYR A 394 -17.09 -13.53 20.52
C TYR A 394 -18.47 -14.20 20.61
N PHE A 395 -19.44 -13.69 19.84
CA PHE A 395 -20.76 -14.29 19.63
C PHE A 395 -20.75 -15.21 18.42
N LYS A 396 -21.19 -16.46 18.59
CA LYS A 396 -21.13 -17.48 17.52
C LYS A 396 -22.40 -18.32 17.42
N ASN A 397 -22.88 -18.55 16.20
CA ASN A 397 -23.94 -19.52 15.88
C ASN A 397 -25.25 -19.36 16.69
N ASN A 398 -25.54 -18.15 17.18
CA ASN A 398 -26.77 -17.83 17.88
C ASN A 398 -27.50 -16.70 17.15
N THR A 399 -28.40 -17.07 16.25
CA THR A 399 -29.13 -16.15 15.37
C THR A 399 -30.43 -15.62 16.00
N GLN A 400 -30.67 -15.83 17.29
CA GLN A 400 -31.88 -15.34 17.94
C GLN A 400 -31.87 -13.81 18.05
N ILE A 401 -32.89 -13.17 17.46
CA ILE A 401 -32.99 -11.70 17.33
C ILE A 401 -33.78 -11.07 18.51
N THR A 402 -33.73 -11.67 19.70
CA THR A 402 -34.42 -11.09 20.87
C THR A 402 -33.45 -10.29 21.73
N ASP A 403 -33.91 -9.18 22.27
CA ASP A 403 -33.19 -8.27 23.19
C ASP A 403 -32.95 -8.88 24.59
N THR A 404 -32.92 -10.21 24.67
CA THR A 404 -32.72 -10.99 25.90
C THR A 404 -31.68 -12.10 25.74
N VAL A 405 -31.07 -12.24 24.56
CA VAL A 405 -30.13 -13.32 24.21
C VAL A 405 -28.69 -12.84 24.36
N ASN A 406 -28.21 -11.98 23.46
CA ASN A 406 -26.85 -11.46 23.44
C ASN A 406 -26.86 -9.93 23.50
N ILE A 407 -26.44 -9.37 24.64
CA ILE A 407 -26.54 -7.95 24.92
C ILE A 407 -25.27 -7.45 25.58
N LEU A 408 -24.75 -6.35 25.05
CA LEU A 408 -23.76 -5.52 25.70
C LEU A 408 -24.35 -4.12 25.80
N ASP A 409 -24.67 -3.65 27.00
CA ASP A 409 -25.18 -2.30 27.23
C ASP A 409 -24.35 -1.59 28.30
N HIS A 410 -23.93 -0.35 28.05
CA HIS A 410 -23.04 0.42 28.93
C HIS A 410 -21.77 -0.35 29.32
N CYS A 411 -21.14 -0.99 28.33
CA CYS A 411 -19.88 -1.73 28.49
C CYS A 411 -18.67 -0.92 28.00
N GLU A 412 -17.49 -1.25 28.49
CA GLU A 412 -16.21 -0.75 27.98
C GLU A 412 -15.25 -1.92 27.76
N ILE A 413 -14.85 -2.14 26.50
CA ILE A 413 -13.98 -3.23 26.06
C ILE A 413 -12.66 -2.61 25.60
N ARG A 414 -11.52 -3.04 26.18
CA ARG A 414 -10.23 -2.40 25.92
C ARG A 414 -9.01 -3.28 26.04
N TYR A 415 -7.93 -2.91 25.35
CA TYR A 415 -6.63 -3.61 25.32
C TYR A 415 -6.66 -5.03 24.73
N CYS A 416 -7.75 -5.40 24.03
CA CYS A 416 -7.85 -6.65 23.30
C CYS A 416 -7.21 -6.56 21.90
N ASP A 417 -7.12 -7.68 21.22
CA ASP A 417 -6.71 -7.73 19.82
C ASP A 417 -7.78 -7.14 18.90
N THR A 418 -8.96 -7.78 18.88
CA THR A 418 -10.21 -7.28 18.29
C THR A 418 -11.30 -7.23 19.35
N GLY A 419 -12.07 -6.14 19.41
CA GLY A 419 -13.05 -5.89 20.48
C GLY A 419 -14.19 -6.90 20.53
N ILE A 420 -15.05 -6.87 19.52
CA ILE A 420 -16.26 -7.69 19.43
C ILE A 420 -16.21 -8.49 18.13
N ARG A 421 -16.58 -9.77 18.19
CA ARG A 421 -16.77 -10.60 17.00
C ARG A 421 -18.15 -11.21 16.99
N VAL A 422 -18.80 -11.17 15.84
CA VAL A 422 -20.13 -11.74 15.63
C VAL A 422 -20.06 -12.63 14.40
N GLU A 423 -20.27 -13.94 14.56
CA GLU A 423 -20.19 -14.92 13.48
C GLU A 423 -21.43 -15.81 13.45
N ASN A 424 -22.17 -15.76 12.33
CA ASN A 424 -23.47 -16.39 12.18
C ASN A 424 -24.37 -16.18 13.42
N ALA A 425 -24.37 -14.96 13.95
CA ALA A 425 -25.02 -14.64 15.20
C ALA A 425 -25.66 -13.24 15.18
N HIS A 426 -26.55 -13.03 16.14
CA HIS A 426 -27.13 -11.73 16.45
C HIS A 426 -26.68 -11.28 17.84
N ALA A 427 -26.42 -9.97 17.98
CA ALA A 427 -26.17 -9.31 19.25
C ALA A 427 -26.68 -7.87 19.20
N THR A 428 -27.22 -7.37 20.31
CA THR A 428 -27.57 -5.96 20.49
C THR A 428 -26.52 -5.30 21.38
N ILE A 429 -25.75 -4.37 20.82
CA ILE A 429 -24.69 -3.63 21.48
C ILE A 429 -25.15 -2.18 21.60
N SER A 430 -25.30 -1.67 22.81
CA SER A 430 -25.78 -0.33 23.09
C SER A 430 -24.83 0.41 24.03
N ASN A 431 -24.65 1.72 23.83
CA ASN A 431 -23.91 2.61 24.73
C ASN A 431 -22.51 2.08 25.14
N THR A 432 -21.86 1.35 24.23
CA THR A 432 -20.64 0.59 24.52
C THR A 432 -19.43 1.23 23.85
N THR A 433 -18.33 1.32 24.57
CA THR A 433 -17.06 1.84 24.07
C THR A 433 -16.08 0.70 23.83
N VAL A 434 -15.60 0.55 22.60
CA VAL A 434 -14.50 -0.36 22.24
C VAL A 434 -13.27 0.48 21.95
N GLN A 435 -12.16 0.23 22.65
CA GLN A 435 -10.99 1.10 22.51
C GLN A 435 -9.65 0.40 22.72
N LEU A 436 -8.56 1.03 22.28
CA LEU A 436 -7.20 0.56 22.55
C LEU A 436 -6.99 -0.89 22.08
N CYS A 437 -7.54 -1.24 20.91
CA CYS A 437 -7.40 -2.57 20.33
C CYS A 437 -6.28 -2.62 19.28
N SER A 438 -5.64 -3.78 19.12
CA SER A 438 -4.54 -3.96 18.15
C SER A 438 -5.02 -3.99 16.70
N TYR A 439 -6.25 -4.37 16.43
CA TYR A 439 -6.84 -4.43 15.10
C TYR A 439 -8.19 -3.72 15.08
N PHE A 440 -9.27 -4.48 15.00
CA PHE A 440 -10.60 -3.98 14.73
C PHE A 440 -11.38 -3.70 16.01
N GLY A 441 -12.31 -2.75 15.90
CA GLY A 441 -13.32 -2.53 16.93
C GLY A 441 -14.32 -3.68 16.96
N THR A 442 -14.84 -4.03 15.79
CA THR A 442 -15.72 -5.19 15.62
C THR A 442 -15.47 -5.92 14.30
N THR A 443 -15.65 -7.24 14.33
CA THR A 443 -15.63 -8.14 13.17
C THR A 443 -16.98 -8.82 13.00
N VAL A 444 -17.58 -8.78 11.81
CA VAL A 444 -18.92 -9.31 11.51
C VAL A 444 -18.87 -10.31 10.35
N ILE A 445 -19.08 -11.59 10.62
CA ILE A 445 -18.80 -12.68 9.67
C ILE A 445 -20.07 -13.48 9.34
N GLY A 446 -20.18 -13.90 8.09
CA GLY A 446 -21.26 -14.76 7.60
C GLY A 446 -22.62 -14.07 7.66
N ASN A 447 -23.67 -14.83 7.99
CA ASN A 447 -25.05 -14.33 8.04
C ASN A 447 -25.35 -13.51 9.33
N SER A 448 -24.35 -12.82 9.87
CA SER A 448 -24.48 -12.04 11.10
C SER A 448 -25.20 -10.72 10.85
N ASN A 449 -26.06 -10.34 11.79
CA ASN A 449 -26.87 -9.12 11.72
C ASN A 449 -26.90 -8.34 13.05
N PRO A 450 -25.74 -7.99 13.64
CA PRO A 450 -25.69 -7.29 14.91
C PRO A 450 -26.22 -5.85 14.82
N VAL A 451 -26.75 -5.34 15.92
CA VAL A 451 -27.25 -3.96 16.03
C VAL A 451 -26.38 -3.19 17.03
N PHE A 452 -25.71 -2.15 16.55
CA PHE A 452 -24.91 -1.23 17.36
C PHE A 452 -25.66 0.09 17.53
N ASN A 453 -25.94 0.49 18.76
CA ASN A 453 -26.60 1.76 19.11
C ASN A 453 -25.71 2.61 20.01
N ASN A 454 -25.45 3.86 19.65
CA ASN A 454 -24.66 4.79 20.47
C ASN A 454 -23.28 4.22 20.86
N CYS A 455 -22.65 3.46 19.97
CA CYS A 455 -21.36 2.81 20.24
C CYS A 455 -20.19 3.65 19.77
N GLN A 456 -19.05 3.47 20.42
CA GLN A 456 -17.87 4.29 20.19
C GLN A 456 -16.63 3.43 19.98
N PHE A 457 -15.87 3.69 18.92
CA PHE A 457 -14.68 2.92 18.52
C PHE A 457 -13.43 3.81 18.52
N TYR A 458 -12.50 3.61 19.46
CA TYR A 458 -11.42 4.59 19.71
C TYR A 458 -10.02 4.00 19.83
N ASN A 459 -9.01 4.76 19.38
CA ASN A 459 -7.59 4.40 19.56
C ASN A 459 -7.26 2.99 19.03
N LEU A 460 -7.75 2.65 17.86
CA LEU A 460 -7.54 1.35 17.21
C LEU A 460 -6.34 1.45 16.26
N ASN A 461 -5.50 0.41 16.12
CA ASN A 461 -4.42 0.48 15.12
C ASN A 461 -4.90 0.23 13.69
N TYR A 462 -6.15 -0.21 13.50
CA TYR A 462 -6.71 -0.56 12.20
C TYR A 462 -8.11 0.07 12.00
N SER A 463 -8.89 -0.48 11.08
CA SER A 463 -10.27 -0.09 10.81
C SER A 463 -11.22 -0.36 11.98
N PRO A 464 -12.26 0.48 12.18
CA PRO A 464 -13.25 0.25 13.23
C PRO A 464 -14.09 -1.01 13.01
N VAL A 465 -14.36 -1.36 11.75
CA VAL A 465 -15.21 -2.48 11.36
C VAL A 465 -14.52 -3.35 10.31
N GLU A 466 -14.53 -4.66 10.53
CA GLU A 466 -14.23 -5.70 9.54
C GLU A 466 -15.50 -6.53 9.28
N LEU A 467 -15.77 -6.91 8.04
CA LEU A 467 -16.98 -7.65 7.72
C LEU A 467 -16.90 -8.55 6.48
N SER A 468 -17.65 -9.66 6.51
CA SER A 468 -18.10 -10.35 5.29
C SER A 468 -19.00 -9.39 4.50
N MET A 469 -18.74 -9.22 3.19
CA MET A 469 -19.38 -8.19 2.35
C MET A 469 -20.92 -8.13 2.50
N PHE A 470 -21.55 -9.30 2.56
CA PHE A 470 -23.00 -9.47 2.61
C PHE A 470 -23.55 -9.78 4.02
N SER A 471 -22.77 -9.55 5.08
CA SER A 471 -23.32 -9.49 6.45
C SER A 471 -24.22 -8.27 6.63
N GLU A 472 -25.07 -8.22 7.66
CA GLU A 472 -26.07 -7.15 7.83
C GLU A 472 -25.95 -6.37 9.15
N PRO A 473 -24.76 -5.84 9.52
CA PRO A 473 -24.65 -5.01 10.71
C PRO A 473 -25.40 -3.68 10.56
N GLN A 474 -26.06 -3.25 11.64
CA GLN A 474 -26.72 -1.94 11.76
C GLN A 474 -25.93 -1.03 12.70
N PHE A 475 -25.60 0.18 12.26
CA PHE A 475 -24.84 1.17 13.04
C PHE A 475 -25.66 2.43 13.27
N ASN A 476 -26.30 2.53 14.43
CA ASN A 476 -27.12 3.67 14.81
C ASN A 476 -26.32 4.58 15.75
N ASN A 477 -26.05 5.82 15.31
CA ASN A 477 -25.32 6.82 16.10
C ASN A 477 -23.96 6.30 16.63
N CYS A 478 -23.21 5.58 15.77
CA CYS A 478 -21.89 5.05 16.12
C CYS A 478 -20.78 5.98 15.61
N SER A 479 -19.73 6.17 16.43
CA SER A 479 -18.59 7.03 16.10
C SER A 479 -17.27 6.27 16.14
N ALA A 480 -16.29 6.73 15.36
CA ALA A 480 -14.91 6.28 15.46
C ALA A 480 -13.94 7.46 15.50
N LEU A 481 -12.88 7.36 16.29
CA LEU A 481 -11.85 8.41 16.42
C LEU A 481 -10.49 7.79 16.73
N ASN A 482 -9.43 8.35 16.13
CA ASN A 482 -8.05 7.84 16.26
C ASN A 482 -7.98 6.34 15.94
N VAL A 483 -8.50 5.98 14.77
CA VAL A 483 -8.43 4.64 14.21
C VAL A 483 -7.36 4.62 13.12
N GLY A 484 -6.74 3.48 12.87
CA GLY A 484 -5.70 3.40 11.85
C GLY A 484 -6.23 3.74 10.46
N PHE A 485 -7.48 3.34 10.17
CA PHE A 485 -8.12 3.64 8.90
C PHE A 485 -9.61 3.89 9.11
N MET A 486 -10.12 5.00 8.62
CA MET A 486 -11.56 5.25 8.58
C MET A 486 -12.15 4.63 7.32
N ALA A 487 -12.34 3.31 7.35
CA ALA A 487 -12.96 2.51 6.29
C ALA A 487 -13.60 1.25 6.89
N MET A 488 -14.42 0.55 6.12
CA MET A 488 -14.89 -0.80 6.45
C MET A 488 -14.01 -1.84 5.76
N ALA A 489 -13.26 -2.64 6.52
CA ALA A 489 -12.43 -3.70 5.97
C ALA A 489 -13.29 -4.88 5.50
N VAL A 490 -13.08 -5.32 4.27
CA VAL A 490 -13.81 -6.43 3.64
C VAL A 490 -12.99 -7.70 3.75
N ILE A 491 -13.59 -8.73 4.34
CA ILE A 491 -13.01 -10.06 4.41
C ILE A 491 -13.04 -10.70 3.01
N PRO A 492 -11.91 -11.18 2.47
CA PRO A 492 -11.87 -11.88 1.19
C PRO A 492 -12.62 -13.21 1.29
N GLU A 493 -13.66 -13.37 0.47
CA GLU A 493 -14.55 -14.53 0.52
C GLU A 493 -14.93 -15.00 -0.89
N THR A 494 -15.45 -16.22 -0.96
CA THR A 494 -16.07 -16.75 -2.18
C THR A 494 -17.58 -16.58 -2.12
N TYR A 495 -18.11 -15.67 -2.93
CA TYR A 495 -19.54 -15.40 -3.04
C TYR A 495 -20.21 -16.47 -3.88
N SER A 496 -21.22 -17.11 -3.31
CA SER A 496 -22.03 -18.17 -3.96
C SER A 496 -23.50 -17.78 -4.13
N LEU A 497 -23.88 -16.57 -3.70
CA LEU A 497 -25.24 -16.04 -3.80
C LEU A 497 -25.20 -14.70 -4.55
N SER A 498 -26.15 -14.52 -5.46
CA SER A 498 -26.27 -13.30 -6.26
C SER A 498 -26.84 -12.17 -5.42
N ASP A 499 -26.16 -11.02 -5.37
CA ASP A 499 -26.61 -9.87 -4.59
C ASP A 499 -25.95 -8.56 -5.07
N THR A 500 -26.34 -7.45 -4.45
CA THR A 500 -25.78 -6.11 -4.67
C THR A 500 -24.90 -5.73 -3.48
N ILE A 501 -23.69 -5.23 -3.75
CA ILE A 501 -22.80 -4.71 -2.71
C ILE A 501 -23.51 -3.61 -1.92
N PRO A 502 -23.66 -3.76 -0.59
CA PRO A 502 -24.39 -2.78 0.21
C PRO A 502 -23.67 -1.43 0.26
N ILE A 503 -24.43 -0.33 0.23
CA ILE A 503 -23.92 1.00 0.59
C ILE A 503 -24.12 1.15 2.10
N ARG A 504 -23.04 1.47 2.83
CA ARG A 504 -23.06 1.55 4.30
C ARG A 504 -22.70 2.94 4.77
N SER A 505 -23.30 3.35 5.89
CA SER A 505 -22.92 4.56 6.61
C SER A 505 -22.32 4.19 7.96
N PHE A 506 -21.23 4.86 8.34
CA PHE A 506 -20.58 4.65 9.64
C PHE A 506 -19.79 5.89 10.05
N GLY A 507 -19.75 6.20 11.35
CA GLY A 507 -18.87 7.26 11.88
C GLY A 507 -19.17 8.67 11.38
N GLY A 508 -20.38 8.93 10.89
CA GLY A 508 -20.77 10.22 10.28
C GLY A 508 -20.49 10.31 8.77
N TYR A 509 -19.99 9.25 8.15
CA TYR A 509 -19.76 9.17 6.71
C TYR A 509 -20.82 8.31 6.05
N ASP A 510 -21.62 8.91 5.16
CA ASP A 510 -22.55 8.19 4.30
C ASP A 510 -21.82 7.55 3.12
N ASN A 511 -22.13 6.31 2.77
CA ASN A 511 -21.39 5.56 1.74
C ASN A 511 -19.88 5.50 2.06
N ILE A 512 -19.56 4.99 3.24
CA ILE A 512 -18.18 4.85 3.73
C ILE A 512 -17.37 3.94 2.80
N THR A 513 -16.08 4.25 2.64
CA THR A 513 -15.17 3.47 1.80
C THR A 513 -14.98 2.05 2.29
N TYR A 514 -14.92 1.11 1.33
CA TYR A 514 -14.49 -0.26 1.58
C TYR A 514 -12.98 -0.38 1.40
N LEU A 515 -12.32 -0.98 2.40
CA LEU A 515 -10.93 -1.38 2.33
C LEU A 515 -10.85 -2.87 1.98
N THR A 516 -10.30 -3.22 0.82
CA THR A 516 -10.16 -4.61 0.39
C THR A 516 -8.88 -5.23 0.95
N GLU A 517 -9.03 -6.26 1.78
CA GLU A 517 -7.92 -7.02 2.37
C GLU A 517 -7.39 -8.14 1.44
N GLY A 518 -8.01 -8.30 0.26
CA GLY A 518 -7.67 -9.31 -0.74
C GLY A 518 -8.81 -9.56 -1.74
N PRO A 519 -8.64 -10.47 -2.71
CA PRO A 519 -9.64 -10.79 -3.71
C PRO A 519 -10.83 -11.55 -3.15
N SER A 520 -12.02 -11.01 -3.38
CA SER A 520 -13.25 -11.79 -3.28
C SER A 520 -13.55 -12.50 -4.59
N THR A 521 -13.90 -13.78 -4.50
CA THR A 521 -14.20 -14.60 -5.68
C THR A 521 -15.71 -14.66 -5.92
N ILE A 522 -16.16 -14.31 -7.11
CA ILE A 522 -17.55 -14.49 -7.56
C ILE A 522 -17.64 -15.86 -8.22
N ASN A 523 -18.33 -16.83 -7.61
CA ASN A 523 -18.45 -18.18 -8.16
C ASN A 523 -19.26 -18.23 -9.46
N THR A 524 -19.05 -19.30 -10.23
CA THR A 524 -19.86 -19.61 -11.41
C THR A 524 -21.34 -19.67 -11.06
N GLY A 525 -22.18 -19.04 -11.87
CA GLY A 525 -23.63 -18.92 -11.65
C GLY A 525 -24.04 -17.81 -10.67
N THR A 526 -23.09 -17.13 -10.02
CA THR A 526 -23.34 -16.00 -9.12
C THR A 526 -23.25 -14.66 -9.86
N ILE A 527 -24.15 -13.73 -9.57
CA ILE A 527 -24.17 -12.37 -10.11
C ILE A 527 -23.98 -11.38 -8.98
N ILE A 528 -22.86 -10.64 -9.00
CA ILE A 528 -22.66 -9.52 -8.06
C ILE A 528 -22.83 -8.19 -8.79
N THR A 529 -23.59 -7.29 -8.18
CA THR A 529 -23.79 -5.93 -8.68
C THR A 529 -23.14 -4.91 -7.75
N ILE A 530 -22.36 -3.97 -8.28
CA ILE A 530 -21.79 -2.84 -7.57
C ILE A 530 -22.57 -1.58 -7.96
N PRO A 531 -23.29 -0.94 -7.02
CA PRO A 531 -24.05 0.27 -7.30
C PRO A 531 -23.12 1.48 -7.50
N GLU A 532 -23.66 2.56 -8.06
CA GLU A 532 -22.92 3.81 -8.28
C GLU A 532 -22.33 4.40 -6.99
N GLY A 533 -21.19 5.07 -7.12
CA GLY A 533 -20.54 5.81 -6.02
C GLY A 533 -19.78 4.97 -5.01
N VAL A 534 -19.79 3.64 -5.10
CA VAL A 534 -19.00 2.78 -4.19
C VAL A 534 -17.50 2.98 -4.45
N VAL A 535 -16.71 3.09 -3.38
CA VAL A 535 -15.26 3.24 -3.43
C VAL A 535 -14.59 2.06 -2.75
N PHE A 536 -13.69 1.40 -3.48
CA PHE A 536 -12.76 0.39 -2.98
C PHE A 536 -11.35 0.96 -2.91
N LYS A 537 -10.75 0.85 -1.73
CA LYS A 537 -9.35 1.17 -1.48
C LYS A 537 -8.58 -0.10 -1.12
N SER A 538 -7.29 -0.17 -1.47
CA SER A 538 -6.38 -1.26 -1.08
C SER A 538 -4.99 -0.72 -0.74
N ARG A 539 -4.20 -1.45 0.04
CA ARG A 539 -2.90 -1.01 0.56
C ARG A 539 -1.71 -1.54 -0.22
N GLU A 540 -0.55 -0.89 -0.05
CA GLU A 540 0.75 -1.40 -0.52
C GLU A 540 1.18 -2.69 0.17
N ASN A 541 2.12 -3.42 -0.44
CA ASN A 541 2.74 -4.61 0.12
C ASN A 541 3.51 -4.18 1.36
N ILE A 542 2.97 -4.38 2.55
CA ILE A 542 3.69 -4.13 3.80
C ILE A 542 4.69 -5.28 3.98
N THR A 543 5.83 -5.22 3.28
CA THR A 543 6.97 -6.10 3.54
C THR A 543 7.70 -5.72 4.84
N SER A 544 7.32 -4.63 5.49
CA SER A 544 7.95 -4.14 6.73
C SER A 544 6.92 -3.50 7.66
N GLY A 545 6.31 -4.30 8.54
CA GLY A 545 5.43 -3.76 9.57
C GLY A 545 4.57 -4.78 10.31
N GLY A 546 5.12 -5.91 10.77
CA GLY A 546 4.52 -6.74 11.85
C GLY A 546 3.16 -7.40 11.62
N TYR A 547 2.44 -7.10 10.54
CA TYR A 547 1.14 -7.68 10.21
C TYR A 547 1.33 -8.95 9.37
N TYR A 548 1.71 -10.04 10.03
CA TYR A 548 1.97 -11.35 9.43
C TYR A 548 0.68 -12.11 9.06
N TYR A 549 -0.23 -11.46 8.33
CA TYR A 549 -1.32 -12.12 7.62
C TYR A 549 -1.08 -11.98 6.12
N SER A 550 -0.26 -12.88 5.56
CA SER A 550 -0.47 -13.50 4.23
C SER A 550 0.86 -13.91 3.58
N PRO A 551 1.15 -15.20 3.45
CA PRO A 551 2.22 -15.66 2.56
C PRO A 551 1.73 -15.53 1.11
N SER A 552 2.30 -14.59 0.36
CA SER A 552 2.31 -14.60 -1.11
C SER A 552 0.98 -14.34 -1.81
N TYR A 553 0.38 -13.15 -1.67
CA TYR A 553 -0.64 -12.69 -2.62
C TYR A 553 -0.31 -11.28 -3.12
N MET A 554 -0.20 -11.18 -4.44
CA MET A 554 0.01 -9.94 -5.18
C MET A 554 -1.19 -9.01 -4.94
N MET A 555 -0.91 -7.73 -4.74
CA MET A 555 -1.88 -6.72 -4.32
C MET A 555 -2.92 -6.40 -5.42
N ALA A 556 -3.86 -5.51 -5.13
CA ALA A 556 -4.85 -4.95 -6.06
C ALA A 556 -5.86 -5.92 -6.68
N ASN A 557 -6.16 -7.11 -6.15
CA ASN A 557 -7.31 -7.88 -6.64
C ASN A 557 -8.54 -7.57 -5.79
N ALA A 558 -9.48 -6.75 -6.26
CA ALA A 558 -10.77 -6.60 -5.58
C ALA A 558 -11.66 -7.82 -5.88
N PHE A 559 -11.69 -8.26 -7.14
CA PHE A 559 -12.58 -9.34 -7.57
C PHE A 559 -11.90 -10.33 -8.53
N THR A 560 -12.03 -11.62 -8.21
CA THR A 560 -11.86 -12.73 -9.17
C THR A 560 -13.24 -13.18 -9.63
N VAL A 561 -13.51 -13.16 -10.92
CA VAL A 561 -14.84 -13.37 -11.48
C VAL A 561 -14.89 -14.69 -12.24
N ASN A 562 -15.58 -15.68 -11.67
CA ASN A 562 -15.97 -16.94 -12.34
C ASN A 562 -17.46 -16.95 -12.72
N GLY A 563 -18.25 -16.02 -12.18
CA GLY A 563 -19.66 -15.79 -12.52
C GLY A 563 -19.84 -14.49 -13.31
N LYS A 564 -20.77 -13.64 -12.89
CA LYS A 564 -21.08 -12.35 -13.52
C LYS A 564 -20.82 -11.18 -12.57
N LEU A 565 -20.18 -10.13 -13.08
CA LEU A 565 -19.99 -8.86 -12.37
C LEU A 565 -20.64 -7.70 -13.14
N ASN A 566 -21.50 -6.95 -12.46
CA ASN A 566 -22.09 -5.71 -12.98
C ASN A 566 -21.61 -4.53 -12.14
N ILE A 567 -20.92 -3.57 -12.74
CA ILE A 567 -20.58 -2.28 -12.15
C ILE A 567 -21.43 -1.21 -12.81
N LEU A 568 -22.30 -0.59 -12.02
CA LEU A 568 -23.34 0.33 -12.49
C LEU A 568 -23.05 1.76 -12.04
N GLY A 569 -21.84 2.26 -12.30
CA GLY A 569 -21.49 3.65 -12.03
C GLY A 569 -22.26 4.63 -12.93
N SER A 570 -22.21 5.90 -12.56
CA SER A 570 -22.68 7.02 -13.40
C SER A 570 -21.58 8.07 -13.56
N THR A 571 -21.78 9.03 -14.46
CA THR A 571 -20.85 10.16 -14.65
C THR A 571 -20.61 10.94 -13.36
N ASP A 572 -21.67 11.15 -12.57
CA ASP A 572 -21.61 11.94 -11.33
C ASP A 572 -21.11 11.09 -10.14
N LYS A 573 -21.41 9.79 -10.14
CA LYS A 573 -21.05 8.85 -9.08
C LYS A 573 -20.39 7.59 -9.67
N PRO A 574 -19.15 7.71 -10.17
CA PRO A 574 -18.43 6.56 -10.66
C PRO A 574 -18.14 5.56 -9.53
N VAL A 575 -17.96 4.29 -9.88
CA VAL A 575 -17.38 3.30 -8.96
C VAL A 575 -15.86 3.43 -9.02
N ILE A 576 -15.21 3.54 -7.87
CA ILE A 576 -13.78 3.83 -7.79
C ILE A 576 -13.02 2.64 -7.23
N PHE A 577 -11.91 2.31 -7.88
CA PHE A 577 -10.88 1.40 -7.41
C PHE A 577 -9.56 2.16 -7.34
N THR A 578 -9.02 2.34 -6.14
CA THR A 578 -7.79 3.12 -5.96
C THR A 578 -6.96 2.66 -4.76
N HIS A 579 -5.77 3.23 -4.63
CA HIS A 579 -4.88 2.98 -3.50
C HIS A 579 -5.39 3.68 -2.21
N LEU A 580 -5.04 3.14 -1.04
CA LEU A 580 -5.46 3.63 0.27
C LEU A 580 -5.14 5.12 0.47
N THR A 581 -3.92 5.51 0.11
CA THR A 581 -3.39 6.87 0.27
C THR A 581 -3.87 7.85 -0.81
N ASP A 582 -4.76 7.43 -1.74
CA ASP A 582 -5.33 8.33 -2.74
C ASP A 582 -6.48 9.15 -2.15
N ASP A 583 -6.16 10.34 -1.64
CA ASP A 583 -7.12 11.23 -0.98
C ASP A 583 -8.07 11.95 -1.95
N ARG A 584 -7.96 11.72 -3.25
CA ARG A 584 -8.91 12.28 -4.23
C ARG A 584 -10.26 11.54 -4.22
N PHE A 585 -10.28 10.32 -3.69
CA PHE A 585 -11.46 9.47 -3.65
C PHE A 585 -11.66 8.85 -2.28
N GLY A 586 -12.89 8.45 -2.00
CA GLY A 586 -13.28 7.83 -0.74
C GLY A 586 -14.13 8.74 0.13
N ASN A 587 -14.73 8.15 1.15
CA ASN A 587 -15.46 8.85 2.17
C ASN A 587 -15.17 8.19 3.54
N PRO A 588 -14.33 8.81 4.40
CA PRO A 588 -13.59 10.05 4.12
C PRO A 588 -12.54 9.89 3.02
N PHE A 589 -12.23 11.02 2.38
CA PHE A 589 -11.14 11.15 1.43
C PHE A 589 -9.80 10.67 2.02
N ASP A 590 -9.38 11.28 3.12
CA ASP A 590 -8.26 10.81 3.95
C ASP A 590 -8.73 9.65 4.82
N SER A 591 -8.71 8.45 4.24
CA SER A 591 -9.06 7.21 4.94
C SER A 591 -7.99 6.79 5.95
N GLU A 592 -6.79 7.38 5.92
CA GLU A 592 -5.68 7.08 6.84
C GLU A 592 -5.67 7.99 8.08
N LEU A 593 -6.47 9.05 8.08
CA LEU A 593 -6.58 10.06 9.13
C LEU A 593 -5.23 10.70 9.50
N ASN A 594 -4.32 10.79 8.54
CA ASN A 594 -2.98 11.36 8.76
C ASN A 594 -2.99 12.91 8.69
N GLY A 595 -4.11 13.50 8.26
CA GLY A 595 -4.35 14.95 8.24
C GLY A 595 -3.59 15.70 7.15
N SER A 596 -2.94 14.99 6.23
CA SER A 596 -2.18 15.56 5.12
C SER A 596 -2.70 15.01 3.81
N ALA A 597 -2.87 15.87 2.80
CA ALA A 597 -3.21 15.41 1.46
C ALA A 597 -2.12 14.45 0.96
N SER A 598 -2.50 13.19 0.83
CA SER A 598 -1.65 12.08 0.45
C SER A 598 -1.92 11.68 -0.99
N VAL A 599 -0.87 11.24 -1.68
CA VAL A 599 -0.96 10.56 -2.96
C VAL A 599 -0.07 9.32 -2.89
N PRO A 600 -0.44 8.22 -3.56
CA PRO A 600 0.38 7.01 -3.63
C PRO A 600 1.77 7.30 -4.22
N ASP A 601 2.78 6.54 -3.77
CA ASP A 601 4.14 6.65 -4.32
C ASP A 601 4.07 6.36 -5.83
N GLU A 602 4.67 7.24 -6.63
CA GLU A 602 4.76 7.05 -8.08
C GLU A 602 5.75 5.95 -8.45
N ASN A 603 6.52 5.40 -7.50
CA ASN A 603 7.43 4.28 -7.74
C ASN A 603 6.65 3.02 -8.16
N PRO A 604 6.68 2.70 -9.46
CA PRO A 604 5.79 1.70 -10.03
C PRO A 604 6.22 0.26 -9.74
N ASN A 605 7.40 0.04 -9.14
CA ASN A 605 7.81 -1.27 -8.65
C ASN A 605 7.01 -1.70 -7.41
N ASN A 606 6.38 -0.75 -6.71
CA ASN A 606 5.58 -1.00 -5.52
C ASN A 606 4.14 -1.43 -5.84
N TRP A 607 3.69 -1.25 -7.09
CA TRP A 607 2.34 -1.62 -7.51
C TRP A 607 2.31 -3.04 -8.07
N SER A 608 1.50 -3.92 -7.48
CA SER A 608 1.29 -5.30 -7.96
C SER A 608 -0.19 -5.64 -8.07
N GLY A 609 -0.53 -6.56 -9.00
CA GLY A 609 -1.82 -7.19 -9.25
C GLY A 609 -2.97 -6.34 -9.81
N THR A 610 -4.17 -6.94 -9.89
CA THR A 610 -5.21 -6.60 -10.89
C THR A 610 -6.58 -6.33 -10.30
N TRP A 611 -7.14 -5.12 -10.45
CA TRP A 611 -8.40 -4.74 -9.78
C TRP A 611 -9.55 -5.73 -10.03
N ILE A 612 -9.74 -6.16 -11.28
CA ILE A 612 -10.73 -7.16 -11.63
C ILE A 612 -10.11 -8.21 -12.57
N HIS A 613 -10.14 -9.46 -12.17
CA HIS A 613 -9.72 -10.59 -12.99
C HIS A 613 -10.93 -11.44 -13.41
N PHE A 614 -11.19 -11.55 -14.71
CA PHE A 614 -12.18 -12.44 -15.29
C PHE A 614 -11.52 -13.75 -15.74
N SER A 615 -11.95 -14.85 -15.14
CA SER A 615 -11.56 -16.21 -15.52
C SER A 615 -12.26 -16.66 -16.80
N ASP A 616 -11.78 -17.74 -17.41
CA ASP A 616 -12.32 -18.34 -18.63
C ASP A 616 -13.76 -18.85 -18.50
N VAL A 617 -14.19 -19.16 -17.28
CA VAL A 617 -15.56 -19.58 -16.95
C VAL A 617 -16.53 -18.44 -16.66
N SER A 618 -16.06 -17.18 -16.71
CA SER A 618 -16.90 -16.02 -16.39
C SER A 618 -18.02 -15.80 -17.41
N ASP A 619 -19.08 -15.12 -16.97
CA ASP A 619 -20.19 -14.72 -17.83
C ASP A 619 -19.81 -13.46 -18.62
N ASP A 620 -19.66 -13.61 -19.93
CA ASP A 620 -19.37 -12.53 -20.88
C ASP A 620 -20.42 -11.41 -20.90
N LEU A 621 -21.61 -11.63 -20.32
CA LEU A 621 -22.62 -10.58 -20.12
C LEU A 621 -22.30 -9.64 -18.94
N SER A 622 -21.14 -9.80 -18.29
CA SER A 622 -20.62 -8.88 -17.27
C SER A 622 -20.46 -7.47 -17.85
N LEU A 623 -20.88 -6.46 -17.09
CA LEU A 623 -20.86 -5.06 -17.51
C LEU A 623 -20.04 -4.23 -16.53
N ILE A 624 -19.01 -3.54 -17.03
CA ILE A 624 -18.23 -2.55 -16.29
C ILE A 624 -18.53 -1.18 -16.88
N ASN A 625 -19.33 -0.37 -16.19
CA ASN A 625 -19.76 0.94 -16.68
C ASN A 625 -19.44 2.06 -15.66
N HIS A 626 -18.84 3.16 -16.14
CA HIS A 626 -18.41 4.30 -15.32
C HIS A 626 -17.59 3.90 -14.08
N ALA A 627 -16.62 3.01 -14.30
CA ALA A 627 -15.62 2.66 -13.29
C ALA A 627 -14.34 3.48 -13.50
N LYS A 628 -13.67 3.85 -12.40
CA LYS A 628 -12.33 4.45 -12.43
C LYS A 628 -11.34 3.53 -11.73
N PHE A 629 -10.30 3.14 -12.45
CA PHE A 629 -9.22 2.31 -11.95
C PHE A 629 -7.95 3.15 -11.85
N HIS A 630 -7.49 3.35 -10.62
CA HIS A 630 -6.32 4.15 -10.27
C HIS A 630 -5.32 3.27 -9.52
N TYR A 631 -4.02 3.47 -9.75
CA TYR A 631 -2.90 2.90 -8.98
C TYR A 631 -2.94 1.37 -8.79
N GLY A 632 -2.11 0.66 -9.56
CA GLY A 632 -2.09 -0.81 -9.58
C GLY A 632 -1.29 -1.34 -10.77
N GLU A 633 -1.11 -2.65 -10.86
CA GLU A 633 -0.46 -3.24 -12.02
C GLU A 633 -1.40 -3.24 -13.23
N LYS A 634 -2.62 -3.75 -13.05
CA LYS A 634 -3.62 -3.87 -14.12
C LYS A 634 -4.98 -3.38 -13.64
N GLY A 635 -5.72 -2.68 -14.49
CA GLY A 635 -7.12 -2.36 -14.21
C GLY A 635 -8.00 -3.61 -14.32
N ILE A 636 -8.05 -4.20 -15.51
CA ILE A 636 -8.85 -5.40 -15.78
C ILE A 636 -7.98 -6.45 -16.47
N SER A 637 -8.10 -7.72 -16.08
CA SER A 637 -7.52 -8.85 -16.79
C SER A 637 -8.60 -9.84 -17.22
N ASN A 638 -8.54 -10.28 -18.48
CA ASN A 638 -9.44 -11.25 -19.08
C ASN A 638 -8.65 -12.48 -19.55
N LEU A 639 -9.05 -13.66 -19.08
CA LEU A 639 -8.55 -14.95 -19.56
C LEU A 639 -9.64 -15.62 -20.40
N SER A 640 -9.59 -15.50 -21.73
CA SER A 640 -10.64 -15.95 -22.66
C SER A 640 -12.05 -15.39 -22.42
N ALA A 641 -12.26 -14.59 -21.37
CA ALA A 641 -13.48 -13.86 -21.08
C ALA A 641 -13.63 -12.62 -21.97
N SER A 642 -14.88 -12.20 -22.20
CA SER A 642 -15.26 -11.11 -23.08
C SER A 642 -16.31 -10.17 -22.46
N PRO A 643 -16.03 -9.55 -21.29
CA PRO A 643 -16.96 -8.62 -20.66
C PRO A 643 -17.17 -7.34 -21.49
N MET A 644 -18.21 -6.58 -21.12
CA MET A 644 -18.50 -5.27 -21.69
C MET A 644 -17.93 -4.16 -20.80
N ILE A 645 -16.91 -3.45 -21.26
CA ILE A 645 -16.25 -2.35 -20.55
C ILE A 645 -16.59 -1.04 -21.25
N ARG A 646 -17.28 -0.14 -20.56
CA ARG A 646 -17.77 1.12 -21.13
C ARG A 646 -17.58 2.32 -20.21
N ASN A 647 -17.38 3.50 -20.81
CA ASN A 647 -17.38 4.79 -20.11
C ASN A 647 -16.45 4.84 -18.88
N SER A 648 -15.37 4.05 -18.89
CA SER A 648 -14.51 3.81 -17.73
C SER A 648 -13.13 4.40 -17.95
N SER A 649 -12.42 4.76 -16.88
CA SER A 649 -11.09 5.36 -16.96
C SER A 649 -10.03 4.52 -16.25
N PHE A 650 -8.84 4.49 -16.87
CA PHE A 650 -7.65 3.80 -16.39
C PHE A 650 -6.54 4.85 -16.26
N GLU A 651 -6.05 5.07 -15.04
CA GLU A 651 -5.07 6.09 -14.75
C GLU A 651 -4.00 5.60 -13.77
N LYS A 652 -2.72 5.93 -14.01
CA LYS A 652 -1.60 5.54 -13.14
C LYS A 652 -1.56 4.02 -12.86
N LEU A 653 -1.84 3.21 -13.87
CA LEU A 653 -1.65 1.75 -13.86
C LEU A 653 -0.47 1.38 -14.77
N ARG A 654 0.11 0.17 -14.63
CA ARG A 654 1.05 -0.33 -15.65
C ARG A 654 0.33 -0.71 -16.94
N PHE A 655 -0.82 -1.36 -16.81
CA PHE A 655 -1.67 -1.79 -17.91
C PHE A 655 -3.13 -1.37 -17.65
N GLY A 656 -3.83 -0.92 -18.70
CA GLY A 656 -5.27 -0.67 -18.63
C GLY A 656 -6.06 -1.98 -18.61
N VAL A 657 -6.16 -2.63 -19.78
CA VAL A 657 -6.85 -3.92 -19.95
C VAL A 657 -5.91 -4.98 -20.50
N ASP A 658 -5.77 -6.08 -19.77
CA ASP A 658 -4.93 -7.23 -20.11
C ASP A 658 -5.79 -8.37 -20.64
N MET A 659 -5.53 -8.85 -21.85
CA MET A 659 -6.31 -9.91 -22.51
C MET A 659 -5.39 -11.09 -22.85
N SER A 660 -5.88 -12.30 -22.61
CA SER A 660 -5.16 -13.54 -22.89
C SER A 660 -6.13 -14.61 -23.39
N GLY A 661 -5.61 -15.65 -24.06
CA GLY A 661 -6.47 -16.64 -24.72
C GLY A 661 -7.27 -16.00 -25.86
N VAL A 662 -8.55 -16.38 -26.01
CA VAL A 662 -9.43 -15.95 -27.12
C VAL A 662 -10.39 -14.80 -26.76
N SER A 663 -9.99 -13.94 -25.82
CA SER A 663 -10.81 -12.82 -25.33
C SER A 663 -11.22 -11.84 -26.44
N MET A 664 -12.50 -11.48 -26.47
CA MET A 664 -13.09 -10.47 -27.37
C MET A 664 -14.02 -9.49 -26.63
N PRO A 665 -13.57 -8.81 -25.56
CA PRO A 665 -14.41 -7.87 -24.82
C PRO A 665 -14.87 -6.70 -25.68
N VAL A 666 -15.97 -6.04 -25.28
CA VAL A 666 -16.29 -4.70 -25.79
C VAL A 666 -15.54 -3.69 -24.93
N ILE A 667 -14.77 -2.80 -25.54
CA ILE A 667 -14.09 -1.70 -24.84
C ILE A 667 -14.48 -0.42 -25.56
N ASP A 668 -15.51 0.30 -25.08
CA ASP A 668 -15.99 1.52 -25.73
C ASP A 668 -15.96 2.71 -24.77
N SER A 669 -15.73 3.91 -25.31
CA SER A 669 -15.77 5.18 -24.58
C SER A 669 -14.88 5.19 -23.32
N CYS A 670 -13.77 4.45 -23.35
CA CYS A 670 -12.84 4.34 -22.23
C CYS A 670 -11.64 5.28 -22.39
N VAL A 671 -11.13 5.77 -21.26
CA VAL A 671 -9.99 6.70 -21.23
C VAL A 671 -8.78 6.00 -20.60
N PHE A 672 -7.66 5.98 -21.33
CA PHE A 672 -6.37 5.46 -20.89
C PHE A 672 -5.38 6.63 -20.75
N HIS A 673 -5.25 7.16 -19.54
CA HIS A 673 -4.54 8.40 -19.28
C HIS A 673 -3.38 8.20 -18.30
N ASN A 674 -2.19 8.69 -18.61
CA ASN A 674 -1.01 8.60 -17.74
C ASN A 674 -0.79 7.19 -17.16
N LEU A 675 -1.02 6.16 -17.99
CA LEU A 675 -0.53 4.83 -17.67
C LEU A 675 1.00 4.85 -17.76
N ARG A 676 1.65 3.96 -17.01
CA ARG A 676 3.09 3.82 -17.11
C ARG A 676 3.49 3.31 -18.49
N TYR A 677 2.75 2.33 -19.00
CA TYR A 677 3.03 1.71 -20.29
C TYR A 677 1.76 1.58 -21.12
N PHE A 678 1.03 0.46 -21.05
CA PHE A 678 0.20 0.04 -22.16
C PHE A 678 -1.30 0.19 -21.89
N PRO A 679 -2.09 0.75 -22.84
CA PRO A 679 -3.54 0.83 -22.72
C PRO A 679 -4.15 -0.57 -22.75
N ILE A 680 -3.69 -1.41 -23.69
CA ILE A 680 -4.08 -2.82 -23.78
C ILE A 680 -2.88 -3.73 -23.99
N GLN A 681 -2.97 -4.94 -23.44
CA GLN A 681 -2.10 -6.07 -23.74
C GLN A 681 -2.93 -7.24 -24.27
N ILE A 682 -2.46 -7.93 -25.30
CA ILE A 682 -3.19 -9.03 -25.97
C ILE A 682 -2.30 -10.26 -26.18
N SER A 683 -2.89 -11.45 -26.14
CA SER A 683 -2.43 -12.57 -26.98
C SER A 683 -2.79 -12.28 -28.43
N LEU A 684 -2.02 -12.74 -29.42
CA LEU A 684 -2.28 -12.38 -30.84
C LEU A 684 -3.66 -12.83 -31.37
N VAL A 685 -4.28 -13.79 -30.69
CA VAL A 685 -5.58 -14.36 -31.02
C VAL A 685 -6.74 -13.60 -30.36
N ALA A 686 -6.45 -12.62 -29.49
CA ALA A 686 -7.40 -11.78 -28.79
C ALA A 686 -7.41 -10.35 -29.36
N TYR A 687 -8.61 -9.77 -29.49
CA TYR A 687 -8.79 -8.35 -29.77
C TYR A 687 -10.20 -7.92 -29.37
N PRO A 688 -10.41 -6.69 -28.85
CA PRO A 688 -11.74 -6.24 -28.49
C PRO A 688 -12.72 -6.33 -29.66
N ALA A 689 -13.94 -6.79 -29.39
CA ALA A 689 -15.02 -6.84 -30.38
C ALA A 689 -15.48 -5.44 -30.84
N SER A 690 -15.25 -4.42 -30.00
CA SER A 690 -15.48 -3.01 -30.31
C SER A 690 -14.49 -2.14 -29.55
N THR A 691 -14.06 -1.04 -30.17
CA THR A 691 -13.04 -0.09 -29.69
C THR A 691 -13.48 1.38 -29.81
N LYS A 692 -14.80 1.64 -29.89
CA LYS A 692 -15.35 2.95 -30.27
C LYS A 692 -15.06 4.00 -29.21
N ASP A 693 -14.76 5.23 -29.63
CA ASP A 693 -14.64 6.42 -28.78
C ASP A 693 -13.65 6.29 -27.59
N ASN A 694 -12.74 5.32 -27.64
CA ASN A 694 -11.66 5.22 -26.68
C ASN A 694 -10.64 6.33 -26.90
N ILE A 695 -9.99 6.77 -25.82
CA ILE A 695 -8.98 7.83 -25.85
C ILE A 695 -7.70 7.36 -25.15
N ILE A 696 -6.56 7.44 -25.83
CA ILE A 696 -5.24 7.35 -25.20
C ILE A 696 -4.67 8.76 -25.05
N SER A 697 -4.19 9.12 -23.85
CA SER A 697 -3.64 10.45 -23.59
C SER A 697 -2.53 10.46 -22.52
N GLY A 698 -1.83 11.58 -22.40
CA GLY A 698 -0.75 11.75 -21.42
C GLY A 698 0.46 10.86 -21.74
N THR A 699 1.11 10.34 -20.69
CA THR A 699 2.31 9.49 -20.80
C THR A 699 2.03 8.04 -21.22
N THR A 700 0.77 7.65 -21.40
CA THR A 700 0.40 6.30 -21.85
C THR A 700 1.02 5.99 -23.21
N TYR A 701 1.59 4.80 -23.40
CA TYR A 701 2.14 4.37 -24.69
C TYR A 701 1.03 4.20 -25.72
N LYS A 702 1.30 4.54 -26.97
CA LYS A 702 0.33 4.54 -28.08
C LYS A 702 0.50 3.28 -28.93
N VAL A 703 0.57 2.12 -28.26
CA VAL A 703 0.78 0.81 -28.88
C VAL A 703 -0.14 -0.25 -28.28
N ILE A 704 -0.37 -1.32 -29.03
CA ILE A 704 -0.95 -2.57 -28.54
C ILE A 704 0.21 -3.46 -28.09
N LYS A 705 0.34 -3.73 -26.79
CA LYS A 705 1.34 -4.69 -26.30
C LYS A 705 0.91 -6.10 -26.68
N VAL A 706 1.78 -6.81 -27.37
CA VAL A 706 1.65 -8.25 -27.58
C VAL A 706 2.34 -8.96 -26.43
N ARG A 707 1.62 -9.92 -25.83
CA ARG A 707 2.12 -10.78 -24.76
C ARG A 707 3.31 -11.60 -25.25
N ASP A 708 4.29 -11.78 -24.37
CA ASP A 708 5.38 -12.73 -24.59
C ASP A 708 4.83 -14.15 -24.42
N GLU A 709 4.61 -14.83 -25.54
CA GLU A 709 4.08 -16.19 -25.63
C GLU A 709 4.68 -16.93 -26.83
N ILE A 710 4.42 -18.24 -26.89
CA ILE A 710 4.76 -19.07 -28.05
C ILE A 710 3.49 -19.21 -28.89
N LEU A 711 3.52 -18.72 -30.12
CA LEU A 711 2.44 -18.90 -31.08
C LEU A 711 2.30 -20.38 -31.45
N THR A 712 1.13 -20.94 -31.19
CA THR A 712 0.85 -22.37 -31.36
C THR A 712 -0.16 -22.66 -32.47
N GLN A 713 -0.79 -21.62 -33.03
CA GLN A 713 -1.71 -21.70 -34.17
C GLN A 713 -1.38 -20.64 -35.23
N ASP A 714 -1.68 -20.94 -36.50
CA ASP A 714 -1.48 -20.00 -37.60
C ASP A 714 -2.33 -18.73 -37.39
N ILE A 715 -1.70 -17.55 -37.51
CA ILE A 715 -2.36 -16.25 -37.32
C ILE A 715 -1.96 -15.26 -38.39
N THR A 716 -2.92 -14.45 -38.83
CA THR A 716 -2.68 -13.26 -39.63
C THR A 716 -2.82 -12.03 -38.75
N LEU A 717 -1.78 -11.19 -38.67
CA LEU A 717 -1.75 -9.93 -37.93
C LEU A 717 -2.31 -8.79 -38.82
N PRO A 718 -3.50 -8.23 -38.52
CA PRO A 718 -4.10 -7.18 -39.33
C PRO A 718 -3.70 -5.77 -38.84
N LYS A 719 -4.03 -4.73 -39.61
CA LYS A 719 -4.10 -3.36 -39.08
C LYS A 719 -5.19 -3.26 -38.02
N ARG A 720 -4.95 -2.47 -36.97
CA ARG A 720 -5.92 -2.24 -35.88
C ARG A 720 -6.02 -0.76 -35.53
N ASP A 721 -7.18 -0.36 -35.05
CA ASP A 721 -7.44 0.99 -34.55
C ASP A 721 -7.84 0.92 -33.08
N PHE A 722 -7.20 1.77 -32.25
CA PHE A 722 -7.51 1.84 -30.83
C PHE A 722 -7.22 3.24 -30.28
N GLY A 723 -8.09 3.74 -29.41
CA GLY A 723 -7.79 4.95 -28.61
C GLY A 723 -7.65 6.24 -29.43
N GLY A 724 -8.32 6.35 -30.58
CA GLY A 724 -8.17 7.47 -31.52
C GLY A 724 -6.95 7.40 -32.43
N LYS A 725 -6.22 6.28 -32.43
CA LYS A 725 -5.09 6.02 -33.33
C LYS A 725 -5.50 5.03 -34.42
N ASN A 726 -5.43 5.49 -35.67
CA ASN A 726 -5.60 4.66 -36.86
C ASN A 726 -4.32 3.86 -37.09
N ASN A 727 -4.44 2.57 -37.41
CA ASN A 727 -3.30 1.66 -37.62
C ASN A 727 -2.27 1.71 -36.48
N ILE A 728 -2.75 1.58 -35.24
CA ILE A 728 -1.92 1.63 -34.05
C ILE A 728 -0.84 0.54 -34.09
N SER A 729 0.38 0.87 -33.67
CA SER A 729 1.51 -0.05 -33.74
C SER A 729 1.37 -1.20 -32.73
N TYR A 730 1.89 -2.37 -33.10
CA TYR A 730 2.05 -3.50 -32.19
C TYR A 730 3.41 -3.42 -31.51
N TYR A 731 3.47 -3.66 -30.20
CA TYR A 731 4.71 -3.70 -29.46
C TYR A 731 5.02 -5.11 -28.96
N PHE A 732 6.20 -5.60 -29.29
CA PHE A 732 6.70 -6.94 -28.95
C PHE A 732 7.94 -6.82 -28.05
N GLU A 733 8.13 -7.80 -27.17
CA GLU A 733 9.41 -8.02 -26.50
C GLU A 733 10.00 -9.32 -27.04
N ARG A 734 9.91 -10.43 -26.31
CA ARG A 734 10.36 -11.74 -26.82
C ARG A 734 9.15 -12.53 -27.31
N TYR A 735 8.93 -12.55 -28.62
CA TYR A 735 7.83 -13.33 -29.21
C TYR A 735 8.36 -14.50 -30.03
N GLU A 736 7.79 -15.69 -29.81
CA GLU A 736 8.22 -16.91 -30.49
C GLU A 736 7.11 -17.48 -31.36
N ILE A 737 7.39 -17.64 -32.66
CA ILE A 737 6.58 -18.43 -33.57
C ILE A 737 6.99 -19.89 -33.40
N GLY A 738 6.13 -20.68 -32.77
CA GLY A 738 6.41 -22.08 -32.45
C GLY A 738 6.52 -22.98 -33.67
N THR A 739 6.98 -24.21 -33.46
CA THR A 739 7.20 -25.21 -34.52
C THR A 739 5.91 -25.70 -35.20
N SER A 740 4.74 -25.42 -34.61
CA SER A 740 3.42 -25.82 -35.13
C SER A 740 2.67 -24.71 -35.88
N ALA A 741 3.15 -23.47 -35.88
CA ALA A 741 2.41 -22.29 -36.32
C ALA A 741 3.21 -21.35 -37.22
N SER A 742 2.51 -20.58 -38.05
CA SER A 742 3.08 -19.55 -38.91
C SER A 742 2.40 -18.22 -38.64
N LEU A 743 3.18 -17.13 -38.64
CA LEU A 743 2.67 -15.77 -38.54
C LEU A 743 2.66 -15.13 -39.93
N GLU A 744 1.49 -14.71 -40.39
CA GLU A 744 1.34 -13.83 -41.55
C GLU A 744 1.10 -12.39 -41.06
N ILE A 745 1.73 -11.40 -41.68
CA ILE A 745 1.54 -9.98 -41.33
C ILE A 745 0.94 -9.27 -42.53
N ASN A 746 -0.21 -8.62 -42.32
CA ASN A 746 -0.89 -7.89 -43.39
C ASN A 746 -0.11 -6.64 -43.81
N PRO A 747 -0.27 -6.18 -45.07
CA PRO A 747 0.35 -4.96 -45.56
C PRO A 747 0.08 -3.74 -44.67
N GLY A 748 1.12 -2.93 -44.42
CA GLY A 748 1.03 -1.67 -43.69
C GLY A 748 1.03 -1.79 -42.16
N VAL A 749 1.18 -3.00 -41.60
CA VAL A 749 1.31 -3.19 -40.15
C VAL A 749 2.67 -2.69 -39.66
N ILE A 750 2.67 -2.05 -38.49
CA ILE A 750 3.87 -1.54 -37.82
C ILE A 750 4.11 -2.38 -36.56
N CYS A 751 5.27 -3.02 -36.50
CA CYS A 751 5.76 -3.82 -35.38
C CYS A 751 6.94 -3.09 -34.73
N LYS A 752 6.77 -2.73 -33.47
CA LYS A 752 7.76 -2.08 -32.62
C LYS A 752 8.29 -3.04 -31.57
N PHE A 753 9.55 -2.88 -31.18
CA PHE A 753 10.22 -3.79 -30.24
C PHE A 753 10.92 -3.06 -29.10
N GLY A 754 10.98 -3.70 -27.94
CA GLY A 754 11.71 -3.20 -26.77
C GLY A 754 13.23 -3.26 -26.91
N GLU A 755 13.93 -2.61 -25.98
CA GLU A 755 15.40 -2.61 -25.93
C GLU A 755 15.94 -4.03 -25.77
N GLN A 756 17.03 -4.34 -26.47
CA GLN A 756 17.77 -5.56 -26.27
C GLN A 756 18.72 -5.41 -25.07
N TYR A 757 18.58 -6.29 -24.09
CA TYR A 757 19.51 -6.41 -22.96
C TYR A 757 20.28 -7.73 -23.02
N TRP A 758 21.44 -7.81 -22.38
CA TRP A 758 22.22 -9.05 -22.32
C TRP A 758 21.53 -10.20 -21.57
N TRP A 759 20.55 -9.90 -20.71
CA TRP A 759 19.69 -10.87 -20.02
C TRP A 759 18.32 -11.09 -20.69
N GLN A 760 17.96 -10.28 -21.69
CA GLN A 760 16.64 -10.31 -22.34
C GLN A 760 16.76 -10.04 -23.84
N GLU A 761 16.51 -11.08 -24.64
CA GLU A 761 16.46 -10.97 -26.09
C GLU A 761 15.09 -10.46 -26.54
N SER A 762 14.98 -9.16 -26.80
CA SER A 762 13.80 -8.53 -27.43
C SER A 762 13.84 -8.75 -28.94
N GLY A 763 12.85 -9.41 -29.53
CA GLY A 763 12.81 -9.71 -30.97
C GLY A 763 11.81 -10.80 -31.34
N LEU A 764 11.81 -11.19 -32.62
CA LEU A 764 10.91 -12.21 -33.16
C LEU A 764 11.68 -13.49 -33.48
N TYR A 765 11.31 -14.60 -32.84
CA TYR A 765 11.93 -15.91 -33.02
C TYR A 765 11.06 -16.78 -33.93
N VAL A 766 11.61 -17.25 -35.04
CA VAL A 766 10.85 -17.99 -36.06
C VAL A 766 11.32 -19.44 -36.11
N ASN A 767 10.50 -20.36 -35.56
CA ASN A 767 10.76 -21.80 -35.58
C ASN A 767 9.99 -22.57 -36.66
N ARG A 768 9.07 -21.92 -37.40
CA ARG A 768 8.38 -22.54 -38.55
C ARG A 768 8.19 -21.60 -39.72
N GLY A 769 7.37 -20.55 -39.61
CA GLY A 769 7.04 -19.70 -40.75
C GLY A 769 6.73 -18.26 -40.37
N LEU A 770 7.30 -17.31 -41.11
CA LEU A 770 6.97 -15.89 -41.03
C LEU A 770 6.75 -15.36 -42.44
N LYS A 771 5.55 -14.86 -42.72
CA LYS A 771 5.18 -14.29 -44.01
C LYS A 771 4.79 -12.82 -43.84
N ALA A 772 5.72 -11.93 -44.10
CA ALA A 772 5.50 -10.49 -44.09
C ALA A 772 5.57 -9.96 -45.52
N ILE A 773 4.41 -9.79 -46.16
CA ILE A 773 4.32 -9.33 -47.56
C ILE A 773 3.60 -7.98 -47.59
N GLY A 774 4.38 -6.90 -47.58
CA GLY A 774 3.89 -5.54 -47.77
C GLY A 774 3.52 -5.24 -49.22
N GLY A 775 2.83 -4.12 -49.43
CA GLY A 775 2.58 -3.54 -50.75
C GLY A 775 3.69 -2.56 -51.17
N SER A 776 3.55 -1.99 -52.37
CA SER A 776 4.56 -1.11 -52.99
C SER A 776 4.33 0.38 -52.70
N THR A 777 3.40 0.72 -51.81
CA THR A 777 3.11 2.10 -51.39
C THR A 777 3.54 2.30 -49.95
N PRO A 778 3.91 3.52 -49.51
CA PRO A 778 4.31 3.79 -48.13
C PRO A 778 3.34 3.22 -47.08
N ASP A 779 2.03 3.40 -47.28
CA ASP A 779 0.98 2.92 -46.34
C ASP A 779 0.80 1.40 -46.28
N SER A 780 1.40 0.66 -47.22
CA SER A 780 1.28 -0.80 -47.32
C SER A 780 2.59 -1.53 -47.02
N ILE A 781 3.68 -0.81 -46.76
CA ILE A 781 4.95 -1.37 -46.30
C ILE A 781 4.78 -1.90 -44.87
N ILE A 782 5.33 -3.07 -44.60
CA ILE A 782 5.37 -3.61 -43.23
C ILE A 782 6.64 -3.10 -42.56
N VAL A 783 6.53 -2.58 -41.35
CA VAL A 783 7.66 -1.99 -40.62
C VAL A 783 7.99 -2.78 -39.38
N PHE A 784 9.26 -3.11 -39.19
CA PHE A 784 9.84 -3.67 -37.97
C PHE A 784 10.89 -2.70 -37.45
N THR A 785 10.66 -2.13 -36.26
CA THR A 785 11.51 -1.06 -35.74
C THR A 785 11.56 -1.01 -34.21
N SER A 786 12.40 -0.14 -33.65
CA SER A 786 12.45 0.12 -32.21
C SER A 786 11.17 0.83 -31.72
N ILE A 787 10.81 0.65 -30.45
CA ILE A 787 9.74 1.44 -29.82
C ILE A 787 10.02 2.95 -29.86
N THR A 788 11.29 3.36 -29.80
CA THR A 788 11.77 4.76 -29.88
C THR A 788 11.81 5.35 -31.29
N ASP A 789 11.45 4.57 -32.32
CA ASP A 789 11.41 5.07 -33.70
C ASP A 789 10.14 5.90 -33.92
N ASP A 790 10.23 7.21 -33.74
CA ASP A 790 9.11 8.12 -33.95
C ASP A 790 8.68 8.24 -35.41
N PHE A 791 9.54 7.85 -36.37
CA PHE A 791 9.25 8.04 -37.79
C PHE A 791 8.09 7.14 -38.23
N TYR A 792 8.12 5.86 -37.84
CA TYR A 792 7.05 4.92 -38.15
C TYR A 792 6.12 4.75 -36.95
N GLY A 793 4.86 5.13 -37.10
CA GLY A 793 3.84 4.98 -36.04
C GLY A 793 3.84 6.11 -35.01
N GLY A 794 4.67 7.14 -35.18
CA GLY A 794 4.76 8.29 -34.28
C GLY A 794 5.40 7.95 -32.93
N ASP A 795 5.43 8.96 -32.05
CA ASP A 795 5.86 8.86 -30.66
C ASP A 795 4.99 7.83 -29.88
N SER A 796 5.49 6.61 -29.85
CA SER A 796 4.77 5.42 -29.40
C SER A 796 4.94 5.15 -27.91
N ASN A 797 6.08 5.56 -27.34
CA ASN A 797 6.44 5.44 -25.93
C ASN A 797 6.32 6.76 -25.16
N ALA A 798 5.82 7.83 -25.77
CA ALA A 798 5.57 9.11 -25.13
C ALA A 798 6.83 9.80 -24.58
N ASP A 799 8.00 9.54 -25.16
CA ASP A 799 9.29 10.11 -24.77
C ASP A 799 9.72 11.30 -25.66
N GLY A 800 8.95 11.61 -26.70
CA GLY A 800 9.33 12.58 -27.73
C GLY A 800 10.53 12.10 -28.53
N HIS A 801 11.34 13.02 -29.07
CA HIS A 801 12.53 12.68 -29.86
C HIS A 801 13.69 12.17 -28.98
N GLY A 802 13.55 10.93 -28.50
CA GLY A 802 14.48 10.25 -27.61
C GLY A 802 15.72 9.66 -28.27
N VAL A 803 16.61 9.09 -27.45
CA VAL A 803 17.79 8.35 -27.93
C VAL A 803 17.33 7.03 -28.54
N GLN A 804 17.75 6.76 -29.77
CA GLN A 804 17.39 5.52 -30.45
C GLN A 804 18.02 4.30 -29.77
N ILE A 805 17.16 3.38 -29.29
CA ILE A 805 17.57 2.09 -28.72
C ILE A 805 17.53 0.99 -29.79
N ARG A 806 18.25 -0.11 -29.55
CA ARG A 806 18.29 -1.26 -30.46
C ARG A 806 17.45 -2.42 -29.93
N TRP A 807 16.70 -3.05 -30.82
CA TRP A 807 16.02 -4.33 -30.57
C TRP A 807 16.81 -5.49 -31.20
N GLY A 808 16.55 -6.73 -30.80
CA GLY A 808 17.36 -7.89 -31.19
C GLY A 808 17.21 -8.38 -32.63
N GLY A 809 16.15 -8.00 -33.33
CA GLY A 809 15.91 -8.39 -34.72
C GLY A 809 14.99 -9.60 -34.93
N ILE A 810 14.92 -10.07 -36.18
CA ILE A 810 14.15 -11.26 -36.57
C ILE A 810 15.11 -12.45 -36.71
N ARG A 811 14.90 -13.49 -35.91
CA ARG A 811 15.76 -14.68 -35.90
C ARG A 811 15.06 -15.89 -36.50
N PHE A 812 15.59 -16.42 -37.59
CA PHE A 812 15.16 -17.69 -38.18
C PHE A 812 16.02 -18.84 -37.65
N ALA A 813 15.42 -19.75 -36.89
CA ALA A 813 16.09 -20.95 -36.37
C ALA A 813 16.27 -22.02 -37.46
N ASP A 814 17.10 -23.03 -37.19
CA ASP A 814 17.30 -24.21 -38.06
C ASP A 814 16.03 -25.04 -38.27
N LEU A 815 15.08 -24.94 -37.34
CA LEU A 815 13.77 -25.57 -37.43
C LEU A 815 12.81 -24.85 -38.40
N SER A 816 13.11 -23.61 -38.81
CA SER A 816 12.23 -22.86 -39.71
C SER A 816 12.12 -23.51 -41.09
N LEU A 817 10.93 -23.42 -41.67
CA LEU A 817 10.63 -23.97 -43.00
C LEU A 817 10.75 -22.86 -44.03
N ASP A 818 11.85 -22.87 -44.78
CA ASP A 818 12.17 -21.83 -45.78
C ASP A 818 10.99 -21.47 -46.72
N PRO A 819 10.17 -22.42 -47.23
CA PRO A 819 9.03 -22.07 -48.10
C PRO A 819 7.93 -21.26 -47.42
N LEU A 820 7.90 -21.23 -46.08
CA LEU A 820 6.96 -20.45 -45.27
C LEU A 820 7.57 -19.15 -44.74
N CYS A 821 8.82 -18.85 -45.10
CA CYS A 821 9.57 -17.71 -44.62
C CYS A 821 9.81 -16.71 -45.76
N GLU A 822 8.98 -15.67 -45.83
CA GLU A 822 9.02 -14.67 -46.88
C GLU A 822 8.87 -13.26 -46.30
N LEU A 823 9.82 -12.38 -46.64
CA LEU A 823 9.73 -10.95 -46.39
C LEU A 823 9.79 -10.19 -47.71
N LYS A 824 8.75 -9.41 -47.98
CA LYS A 824 8.64 -8.58 -49.17
C LYS A 824 8.10 -7.20 -48.83
N ASN A 825 8.73 -6.14 -49.35
CA ASN A 825 8.32 -4.76 -49.08
C ASN A 825 8.26 -4.49 -47.55
N CYS A 826 9.32 -4.88 -46.84
CA CYS A 826 9.45 -4.70 -45.41
C CYS A 826 10.57 -3.71 -45.08
N TYR A 827 10.39 -2.93 -44.01
CA TYR A 827 11.42 -2.06 -43.46
C TYR A 827 11.88 -2.63 -42.13
N ILE A 828 13.17 -2.86 -42.00
CA ILE A 828 13.78 -3.40 -40.79
C ILE A 828 14.84 -2.41 -40.33
N ARG A 829 14.57 -1.72 -39.22
CA ARG A 829 15.40 -0.60 -38.76
C ARG A 829 15.71 -0.66 -37.27
N PHE A 830 16.82 -0.05 -36.89
CA PHE A 830 17.28 0.07 -35.49
C PHE A 830 17.39 -1.27 -34.75
N ALA A 831 17.65 -2.37 -35.45
CA ALA A 831 17.94 -3.66 -34.84
C ALA A 831 19.43 -3.82 -34.52
N ASP A 832 19.78 -4.73 -33.63
CA ASP A 832 21.12 -5.31 -33.58
C ASP A 832 21.36 -6.10 -34.88
N LYS A 833 20.60 -7.17 -35.12
CA LYS A 833 20.67 -7.91 -36.39
C LYS A 833 19.32 -7.86 -37.07
N GLY A 834 19.13 -7.04 -38.10
CA GLY A 834 17.84 -6.88 -38.77
C GLY A 834 17.18 -8.23 -39.06
N ILE A 835 17.91 -9.11 -39.73
CA ILE A 835 17.62 -10.55 -39.78
C ILE A 835 18.86 -11.36 -39.36
N SER A 836 18.65 -12.38 -38.53
CA SER A 836 19.66 -13.40 -38.22
C SER A 836 19.15 -14.78 -38.63
N THR A 837 19.96 -15.56 -39.32
CA THR A 837 19.61 -16.94 -39.72
C THR A 837 20.62 -17.94 -39.13
N TYR A 838 20.16 -19.15 -38.82
CA TYR A 838 21.00 -20.27 -38.40
C TYR A 838 20.58 -21.52 -39.16
N SER A 839 21.31 -21.89 -40.22
CA SER A 839 20.95 -22.99 -41.13
C SER A 839 19.54 -22.88 -41.74
N SER A 840 19.04 -21.65 -41.88
CA SER A 840 17.75 -21.30 -42.50
C SER A 840 17.94 -20.32 -43.66
N SER A 841 17.02 -20.33 -44.62
CA SER A 841 17.13 -19.64 -45.90
C SER A 841 15.82 -18.93 -46.31
N PRO A 842 15.38 -17.90 -45.55
CA PRO A 842 14.19 -17.12 -45.91
C PRO A 842 14.36 -16.41 -47.28
N THR A 843 13.23 -16.09 -47.92
CA THR A 843 13.22 -15.25 -49.13
C THR A 843 13.00 -13.78 -48.75
N ILE A 844 13.92 -12.91 -49.14
CA ILE A 844 13.90 -11.47 -48.82
C ILE A 844 13.95 -10.68 -50.13
N ARG A 845 12.92 -9.87 -50.40
CA ARG A 845 12.83 -9.10 -51.64
C ARG A 845 12.21 -7.73 -51.47
N ASN A 846 12.66 -6.72 -52.23
CA ASN A 846 12.05 -5.39 -52.23
C ASN A 846 12.01 -4.71 -50.85
N SER A 847 12.97 -5.01 -49.97
CA SER A 847 12.94 -4.58 -48.56
C SER A 847 14.04 -3.58 -48.24
N ASN A 848 13.96 -2.93 -47.08
CA ASN A 848 14.96 -1.99 -46.57
C ASN A 848 15.57 -2.48 -45.26
N PHE A 849 16.89 -2.41 -45.16
CA PHE A 849 17.64 -2.61 -43.92
C PHE A 849 18.49 -1.38 -43.65
N SER A 850 18.06 -0.57 -42.68
CA SER A 850 18.78 0.64 -42.32
C SER A 850 18.95 0.87 -40.83
N ASN A 851 20.05 1.51 -40.44
CA ASN A 851 20.37 1.84 -39.04
C ASN A 851 20.52 0.61 -38.12
N ASN A 852 20.71 -0.59 -38.67
CA ASN A 852 20.95 -1.81 -37.89
C ASN A 852 22.44 -1.95 -37.52
N ASN A 853 22.81 -2.81 -36.57
CA ASN A 853 24.23 -3.13 -36.38
C ASN A 853 24.67 -4.00 -37.56
N TYR A 854 23.82 -4.96 -37.91
CA TYR A 854 23.92 -5.80 -39.08
C TYR A 854 22.59 -5.76 -39.82
N GLY A 855 22.59 -5.52 -41.13
CA GLY A 855 21.37 -5.67 -41.94
C GLY A 855 20.89 -7.12 -41.89
N ILE A 856 21.71 -8.04 -42.40
CA ILE A 856 21.47 -9.49 -42.39
C ILE A 856 22.72 -10.23 -41.88
N TYR A 857 22.54 -11.13 -40.90
CA TYR A 857 23.59 -11.93 -40.28
C TYR A 857 23.32 -13.43 -40.52
N LEU A 858 24.20 -14.10 -41.24
CA LEU A 858 24.01 -15.49 -41.69
C LEU A 858 24.97 -16.45 -40.99
N GLN A 859 24.43 -17.51 -40.38
CA GLN A 859 25.18 -18.54 -39.66
C GLN A 859 24.78 -19.95 -40.09
N GLY A 860 25.65 -20.92 -39.84
CA GLY A 860 25.45 -22.32 -40.20
C GLY A 860 25.34 -22.51 -41.72
N ALA A 861 24.43 -23.39 -42.13
CA ALA A 861 24.17 -23.72 -43.54
C ALA A 861 23.14 -22.79 -44.20
N SER A 862 23.11 -21.50 -43.84
CA SER A 862 22.15 -20.53 -44.37
C SER A 862 22.44 -20.09 -45.80
N ASN A 863 21.42 -20.08 -46.66
CA ASN A 863 21.51 -19.62 -48.05
C ASN A 863 20.24 -18.88 -48.51
N PRO A 864 19.86 -17.75 -47.87
CA PRO A 864 18.65 -17.02 -48.22
C PRO A 864 18.73 -16.43 -49.64
N LEU A 865 17.56 -16.29 -50.27
CA LEU A 865 17.42 -15.57 -51.53
C LEU A 865 17.19 -14.08 -51.23
N ILE A 866 18.15 -13.23 -51.59
CA ILE A 866 18.08 -11.79 -51.38
C ILE A 866 18.10 -11.10 -52.75
N ASN A 867 17.08 -10.31 -53.05
CA ASN A 867 17.00 -9.58 -54.32
C ASN A 867 16.32 -8.22 -54.12
N ASN A 868 16.73 -7.20 -54.89
CA ASN A 868 16.05 -5.91 -54.89
C ASN A 868 15.89 -5.29 -53.48
N THR A 869 16.89 -5.46 -52.63
CA THR A 869 16.86 -5.01 -51.24
C THR A 869 17.87 -3.88 -51.04
N ASP A 870 17.47 -2.88 -50.26
CA ASP A 870 18.29 -1.70 -49.99
C ASP A 870 18.93 -1.80 -48.60
N PHE A 871 20.24 -1.57 -48.54
CA PHE A 871 21.02 -1.49 -47.30
C PHE A 871 21.59 -0.08 -47.17
N SER A 872 21.42 0.55 -46.01
CA SER A 872 22.00 1.88 -45.75
C SER A 872 22.19 2.18 -44.27
N SER A 873 23.29 2.87 -43.93
CA SER A 873 23.61 3.27 -42.56
C SER A 873 23.63 2.11 -41.55
N ASN A 874 24.01 0.89 -41.95
CA ASN A 874 24.25 -0.18 -40.97
C ASN A 874 25.66 -0.04 -40.35
N ILE A 875 25.78 -0.30 -39.06
CA ILE A 875 27.01 0.00 -38.30
C ILE A 875 28.17 -0.92 -38.68
N TYR A 876 27.94 -2.21 -38.92
CA TYR A 876 29.01 -3.17 -39.22
C TYR A 876 28.92 -3.71 -40.64
N TYR A 877 27.82 -4.36 -41.01
CA TYR A 877 27.66 -4.96 -42.33
C TYR A 877 26.22 -4.81 -42.83
N GLY A 878 26.06 -4.58 -44.14
CA GLY A 878 24.79 -4.78 -44.82
C GLY A 878 24.43 -6.27 -44.82
N ILE A 879 25.37 -7.13 -45.23
CA ILE A 879 25.26 -8.60 -45.11
C ILE A 879 26.57 -9.19 -44.56
N LYS A 880 26.46 -9.91 -43.44
CA LYS A 880 27.54 -10.72 -42.89
C LYS A 880 27.25 -12.20 -43.09
N ASN A 881 27.94 -12.83 -44.03
CA ASN A 881 28.02 -14.28 -44.17
C ASN A 881 29.14 -14.80 -43.27
N ALA A 882 28.79 -15.25 -42.05
CA ALA A 882 29.76 -15.53 -41.00
C ALA A 882 30.54 -16.83 -41.24
N ASP A 883 29.84 -17.91 -41.59
CA ASP A 883 30.44 -19.24 -41.76
C ASP A 883 30.84 -19.55 -43.22
N LYS A 884 30.27 -18.81 -44.19
CA LYS A 884 30.56 -18.95 -45.63
C LYS A 884 30.31 -20.37 -46.16
N SER A 885 29.36 -21.08 -45.57
CA SER A 885 28.93 -22.41 -46.00
C SER A 885 28.43 -22.43 -47.46
N PHE A 886 27.87 -21.30 -47.92
CA PHE A 886 27.44 -21.07 -49.30
C PHE A 886 27.82 -19.66 -49.76
N ASN A 887 27.95 -19.47 -51.09
CA ASN A 887 27.97 -18.13 -51.69
C ASN A 887 26.54 -17.60 -51.79
N VAL A 888 26.20 -16.62 -50.95
CA VAL A 888 24.85 -16.09 -50.81
C VAL A 888 24.55 -15.13 -51.95
N ASN A 889 23.39 -15.25 -52.59
CA ASN A 889 23.00 -14.38 -53.70
C ASN A 889 22.23 -13.15 -53.20
N ALA A 890 22.78 -11.97 -53.45
CA ALA A 890 22.25 -10.65 -53.10
C ALA A 890 22.32 -9.70 -54.31
N THR A 891 21.79 -10.13 -55.47
CA THR A 891 21.79 -9.31 -56.69
C THR A 891 20.71 -8.24 -56.66
N ASP A 892 20.88 -7.23 -57.50
CA ASP A 892 19.95 -6.12 -57.69
C ASP A 892 19.69 -5.31 -56.40
N CYS A 893 20.61 -5.40 -55.44
CA CYS A 893 20.53 -4.67 -54.17
C CYS A 893 21.25 -3.31 -54.27
N TRP A 894 20.80 -2.33 -53.47
CA TRP A 894 21.49 -1.05 -53.29
C TRP A 894 22.24 -1.04 -51.95
N TRP A 895 23.43 -0.47 -51.92
CA TRP A 895 24.40 -0.63 -50.83
C TRP A 895 24.82 0.71 -50.22
N GLY A 896 23.86 1.62 -50.09
CA GLY A 896 24.07 2.98 -49.58
C GLY A 896 24.75 3.94 -50.56
N ASN A 897 25.34 3.42 -51.64
CA ASN A 897 26.13 4.19 -52.60
C ASN A 897 26.19 3.51 -53.98
N ASN A 898 26.32 4.32 -55.03
CA ASN A 898 26.29 3.88 -56.43
C ASN A 898 27.51 3.03 -56.83
N ASN A 899 28.61 3.13 -56.07
CA ASN A 899 29.81 2.32 -56.28
C ASN A 899 29.65 0.85 -55.80
N GLY A 900 28.50 0.49 -55.23
CA GLY A 900 28.25 -0.84 -54.68
C GLY A 900 28.83 -1.02 -53.27
N PRO A 901 28.84 -2.25 -52.73
CA PRO A 901 29.34 -2.51 -51.38
C PRO A 901 30.87 -2.61 -51.32
N ILE A 902 31.43 -2.47 -50.13
CA ILE A 902 32.85 -2.76 -49.86
C ILE A 902 32.95 -4.19 -49.31
N VAL A 903 33.75 -5.03 -49.97
CA VAL A 903 33.99 -6.41 -49.52
C VAL A 903 35.12 -6.44 -48.49
N THR A 904 34.83 -6.90 -47.27
CA THR A 904 35.83 -7.10 -46.21
C THR A 904 35.39 -8.22 -45.26
N ASP A 905 36.34 -9.04 -44.82
CA ASP A 905 36.12 -10.06 -43.80
C ASP A 905 36.55 -9.64 -42.39
N ASN A 906 37.24 -8.50 -42.30
CA ASN A 906 37.66 -7.93 -41.03
C ASN A 906 36.53 -7.08 -40.46
N GLU A 907 35.91 -7.57 -39.40
CA GLU A 907 34.85 -6.84 -38.70
C GLU A 907 35.42 -5.61 -38.00
N ALA A 908 34.97 -4.45 -38.47
CA ALA A 908 35.17 -3.16 -37.85
C ALA A 908 33.89 -2.36 -38.07
N GLN A 909 33.68 -1.33 -37.24
CA GLN A 909 32.61 -0.38 -37.46
C GLN A 909 32.79 0.28 -38.84
N ASN A 910 31.75 0.22 -39.67
CA ASN A 910 31.74 0.82 -41.00
C ASN A 910 31.76 2.34 -40.87
N GLU A 911 32.83 2.93 -41.38
CA GLU A 911 32.97 4.38 -41.40
C GLU A 911 32.63 5.02 -42.74
N ASN A 912 32.37 4.21 -43.77
CA ASN A 912 32.14 4.63 -45.15
C ASN A 912 30.64 4.79 -45.45
N GLU A 913 30.32 5.53 -46.52
CA GLU A 913 28.96 5.61 -47.06
C GLU A 913 28.52 4.31 -47.74
N GLN A 914 29.46 3.55 -48.30
CA GLN A 914 29.21 2.23 -48.86
C GLN A 914 29.02 1.20 -47.74
N GLU A 915 28.04 0.33 -47.88
CA GLU A 915 27.82 -0.77 -46.95
C GLU A 915 28.92 -1.84 -47.04
N LEU A 916 29.33 -2.41 -45.91
CA LEU A 916 30.27 -3.53 -45.88
C LEU A 916 29.54 -4.87 -46.11
N ILE A 917 30.17 -5.78 -46.84
CA ILE A 917 29.78 -7.18 -46.97
C ILE A 917 30.98 -8.12 -46.77
N THR A 918 30.77 -9.34 -46.28
CA THR A 918 31.84 -10.34 -46.19
C THR A 918 32.14 -11.01 -47.54
N SER A 919 33.29 -11.67 -47.65
CA SER A 919 33.53 -12.57 -48.78
C SER A 919 32.54 -13.74 -48.74
N GLY A 920 32.07 -14.19 -49.92
CA GLY A 920 30.98 -15.17 -50.02
C GLY A 920 29.58 -14.56 -50.13
N VAL A 921 29.47 -13.26 -50.41
CA VAL A 921 28.22 -12.59 -50.84
C VAL A 921 28.36 -12.18 -52.31
N ASN A 922 27.51 -12.71 -53.17
CA ASN A 922 27.43 -12.34 -54.58
C ASN A 922 26.48 -11.13 -54.74
N TYR A 923 27.02 -9.99 -55.11
CA TYR A 923 26.29 -8.70 -55.14
C TYR A 923 26.15 -8.10 -56.55
N VAL A 924 26.64 -8.77 -57.60
CA VAL A 924 26.66 -8.27 -58.98
C VAL A 924 25.55 -8.93 -59.80
N PRO A 925 24.72 -8.16 -60.55
CA PRO A 925 24.71 -6.70 -60.62
C PRO A 925 24.19 -6.07 -59.32
N TRP A 926 24.69 -4.89 -58.96
CA TRP A 926 24.11 -4.05 -57.90
C TRP A 926 23.40 -2.84 -58.52
N LYS A 927 22.55 -2.17 -57.73
CA LYS A 927 21.81 -0.98 -58.15
C LYS A 927 22.62 0.29 -57.98
N ASN A 928 22.42 1.23 -58.91
CA ASN A 928 23.02 2.56 -58.85
C ASN A 928 22.12 3.60 -58.16
N LEU A 929 20.93 3.22 -57.69
CA LEU A 929 19.96 4.05 -56.95
C LEU A 929 19.09 3.10 -56.11
N GLY A 930 18.76 3.49 -54.88
CA GLY A 930 17.82 2.76 -54.02
C GLY A 930 16.41 2.70 -54.62
N ALA A 931 15.62 1.72 -54.19
CA ALA A 931 14.39 1.30 -54.84
C ALA A 931 13.09 1.61 -54.07
N ILE A 932 13.09 2.56 -53.13
CA ILE A 932 11.88 2.80 -52.31
C ILE A 932 11.46 4.28 -52.28
N ASN A 933 10.19 4.51 -52.61
CA ASN A 933 9.51 5.80 -52.78
C ASN A 933 9.19 6.51 -51.45
N PRO A 934 8.93 7.84 -51.46
CA PRO A 934 9.57 8.85 -52.31
C PRO A 934 11.01 9.01 -51.83
N ALA A 935 11.93 9.31 -52.74
CA ALA A 935 13.27 9.65 -52.31
C ALA A 935 13.18 10.81 -51.29
N MET A 936 13.93 10.76 -50.20
CA MET A 936 14.11 11.91 -49.32
C MET A 936 14.43 13.12 -50.23
N GLY A 937 13.65 14.20 -50.18
CA GLY A 937 13.75 15.34 -51.10
C GLY A 937 12.86 15.31 -52.36
N ASP A 938 12.15 14.22 -52.66
CA ASP A 938 11.14 14.11 -53.74
C ASP A 938 9.73 14.44 -53.21
N VAL A 939 9.51 15.72 -52.94
CA VAL A 939 8.26 16.24 -52.35
C VAL A 939 7.10 16.23 -53.34
N SER A 940 7.39 16.22 -54.65
CA SER A 940 6.39 16.07 -55.70
C SER A 940 5.91 14.62 -55.87
N LEU A 941 6.60 13.65 -55.24
CA LEU A 941 6.31 12.22 -55.27
C LEU A 941 6.35 11.64 -56.69
N ASN A 942 7.14 12.25 -57.58
CA ASN A 942 7.17 11.91 -59.01
C ASN A 942 8.30 10.94 -59.36
N GLY A 943 9.13 10.58 -58.38
CA GLY A 943 10.26 9.67 -58.51
C GLY A 943 11.58 10.35 -58.88
N LEU A 944 11.64 11.69 -58.97
CA LEU A 944 12.85 12.46 -59.30
C LEU A 944 13.05 13.59 -58.28
N ILE A 945 14.26 13.72 -57.73
CA ILE A 945 14.61 14.88 -56.90
C ILE A 945 15.04 16.03 -57.82
N GLN A 946 14.27 17.11 -57.84
CA GLN A 946 14.42 18.24 -58.74
C GLN A 946 14.34 19.57 -58.00
N ALA A 947 14.75 20.66 -58.66
CA ALA A 947 14.57 22.01 -58.12
C ALA A 947 13.09 22.36 -57.89
N TYR A 948 12.18 21.64 -58.56
CA TYR A 948 10.74 21.75 -58.33
C TYR A 948 10.35 21.29 -56.92
N ASP A 949 10.94 20.23 -56.38
CA ASP A 949 10.65 19.73 -55.03
C ASP A 949 11.11 20.72 -53.96
N ALA A 950 12.29 21.31 -54.13
CA ALA A 950 12.76 22.41 -53.30
C ALA A 950 11.78 23.60 -53.29
N SER A 951 11.11 23.88 -54.42
CA SER A 951 10.10 24.94 -54.49
C SER A 951 8.81 24.60 -53.72
N LEU A 952 8.44 23.31 -53.65
CA LEU A 952 7.28 22.86 -52.87
C LEU A 952 7.54 22.98 -51.37
N ILE A 953 8.76 22.63 -50.94
CA ILE A 953 9.24 22.84 -49.57
C ILE A 953 9.18 24.32 -49.22
N LEU A 954 9.81 25.17 -50.04
CA LEU A 954 9.89 26.61 -49.76
C LEU A 954 8.51 27.27 -49.70
N LYS A 955 7.56 26.87 -50.57
CA LYS A 955 6.16 27.31 -50.52
C LYS A 955 5.42 26.82 -49.27
N HIS A 956 5.71 25.61 -48.80
CA HIS A 956 5.15 25.09 -47.56
C HIS A 956 5.65 25.91 -46.35
N THR A 957 6.94 26.19 -46.30
CA THR A 957 7.57 26.96 -45.21
C THR A 957 6.99 28.37 -45.07
N VAL A 958 6.54 28.98 -46.17
CA VAL A 958 5.85 30.30 -46.14
C VAL A 958 4.32 30.20 -46.13
N GLU A 959 3.73 29.03 -45.88
CA GLU A 959 2.29 28.82 -45.77
C GLU A 959 1.50 29.07 -47.08
N LEU A 960 2.16 28.99 -48.24
CA LEU A 960 1.49 29.05 -49.56
C LEU A 960 0.92 27.70 -50.00
N LEU A 961 1.40 26.60 -49.41
CA LEU A 961 1.02 25.24 -49.74
C LEU A 961 0.99 24.36 -48.48
N MET A 962 -0.05 23.54 -48.33
CA MET A 962 -0.05 22.46 -47.35
C MET A 962 0.38 21.16 -48.02
N LEU A 963 1.46 20.55 -47.50
CA LEU A 963 1.92 19.22 -47.91
C LEU A 963 1.11 18.16 -47.16
N ASN A 964 0.79 17.04 -47.81
CA ASN A 964 0.18 15.88 -47.13
C ASN A 964 1.22 15.11 -46.30
N GLU A 965 0.79 14.17 -45.46
CA GLU A 965 1.68 13.43 -44.54
C GLU A 965 2.86 12.75 -45.27
N SER A 966 2.64 12.15 -46.43
CA SER A 966 3.72 11.50 -47.20
C SER A 966 4.71 12.52 -47.80
N GLN A 967 4.22 13.70 -48.20
CA GLN A 967 5.06 14.78 -48.71
C GLN A 967 5.87 15.45 -47.58
N GLN A 968 5.28 15.59 -46.39
CA GLN A 968 5.97 16.12 -45.22
C GLN A 968 7.11 15.19 -44.79
N GLN A 969 6.87 13.88 -44.78
CA GLN A 969 7.89 12.88 -44.45
C GLN A 969 9.13 12.92 -45.34
N VAL A 970 8.98 13.29 -46.62
CA VAL A 970 10.09 13.39 -47.56
C VAL A 970 10.59 14.81 -47.79
N ALA A 971 10.00 15.79 -47.10
CA ALA A 971 10.41 17.18 -47.18
C ALA A 971 11.49 17.54 -46.14
N ASP A 972 11.47 16.94 -44.94
CA ASP A 972 12.48 17.14 -43.88
C ASP A 972 13.76 16.33 -44.18
N VAL A 973 14.62 16.88 -45.04
CA VAL A 973 15.88 16.24 -45.47
C VAL A 973 17.05 16.55 -44.53
N SER A 974 16.91 17.53 -43.63
CA SER A 974 17.84 17.86 -42.56
C SER A 974 17.69 16.95 -41.33
N TYR A 975 16.48 16.38 -41.14
CA TYR A 975 16.05 15.49 -40.06
C TYR A 975 16.03 16.14 -38.68
N ASN A 976 15.49 17.34 -38.62
CA ASN A 976 15.35 18.11 -37.39
C ASN A 976 13.89 18.17 -36.87
N GLY A 977 12.93 17.61 -37.62
CA GLY A 977 11.51 17.62 -37.30
C GLY A 977 10.73 18.87 -37.78
N GLU A 978 11.37 19.81 -38.48
CA GLU A 978 10.77 21.03 -39.03
C GLU A 978 11.06 21.15 -40.53
N ILE A 979 10.03 21.29 -41.38
CA ILE A 979 10.21 21.51 -42.83
C ILE A 979 10.58 22.98 -43.09
N SER A 980 11.85 23.23 -43.36
CA SER A 980 12.44 24.58 -43.40
C SER A 980 13.00 24.98 -44.78
N ALA A 981 13.44 26.23 -44.92
CA ALA A 981 14.16 26.65 -46.12
C ALA A 981 15.55 25.98 -46.25
N LEU A 982 16.10 25.40 -45.16
CA LEU A 982 17.31 24.59 -45.25
C LEU A 982 17.06 23.30 -46.03
N ASP A 983 15.92 22.65 -45.80
CA ASP A 983 15.55 21.45 -46.55
C ASP A 983 15.48 21.72 -48.05
N ALA A 984 14.86 22.84 -48.43
CA ALA A 984 14.84 23.29 -49.82
C ALA A 984 16.25 23.53 -50.37
N SER A 985 17.16 24.09 -49.55
CA SER A 985 18.56 24.35 -49.94
C SER A 985 19.36 23.06 -50.12
N LEU A 986 19.15 22.07 -49.25
CA LEU A 986 19.77 20.76 -49.32
C LEU A 986 19.29 20.00 -50.57
N VAL A 987 17.99 20.09 -50.90
CA VAL A 987 17.45 19.55 -52.16
C VAL A 987 18.09 20.25 -53.36
N LEU A 988 18.25 21.58 -53.34
CA LEU A 988 18.95 22.30 -54.40
C LEU A 988 20.42 21.89 -54.54
N GLN A 989 21.15 21.68 -53.44
CA GLN A 989 22.54 21.18 -53.45
C GLN A 989 22.65 19.78 -54.06
N HIS A 990 21.68 18.91 -53.76
CA HIS A 990 21.60 17.59 -54.36
C HIS A 990 21.40 17.66 -55.87
N VAL A 991 20.47 18.51 -56.32
CA VAL A 991 20.13 18.69 -57.74
C VAL A 991 21.32 19.23 -58.56
N VAL A 992 22.14 20.12 -57.98
CA VAL A 992 23.34 20.66 -58.66
C VAL A 992 24.59 19.80 -58.47
N GLY A 993 24.49 18.66 -57.78
CA GLY A 993 25.59 17.71 -57.56
C GLY A 993 26.65 18.16 -56.55
N LEU A 994 26.32 19.11 -55.66
CA LEU A 994 27.23 19.53 -54.59
C LEU A 994 27.21 18.57 -53.40
N GLU A 995 26.09 17.88 -53.16
CA GLU A 995 25.92 16.87 -52.11
C GLU A 995 25.20 15.64 -52.66
N SER A 996 25.83 14.46 -52.55
CA SER A 996 25.26 13.21 -53.07
C SER A 996 24.23 12.54 -52.14
N THR A 997 24.18 12.95 -50.86
CA THR A 997 23.34 12.33 -49.81
C THR A 997 22.84 13.37 -48.81
N PHE A 998 21.58 13.23 -48.37
CA PHE A 998 20.95 14.16 -47.41
C PHE A 998 21.41 13.92 -45.96
N PRO A 999 21.42 14.97 -45.10
CA PRO A 999 21.70 14.84 -43.67
C PRO A 999 20.81 13.82 -42.94
N ALA A 1000 19.53 13.70 -43.31
CA ALA A 1000 18.62 12.66 -42.82
C ALA A 1000 19.13 11.21 -43.02
N HIS A 1001 20.08 11.02 -43.93
CA HIS A 1001 20.72 9.74 -44.22
C HIS A 1001 22.14 9.62 -43.65
N LYS A 1002 22.65 10.64 -42.93
CA LYS A 1002 24.02 10.69 -42.39
C LYS A 1002 24.00 10.59 -40.86
N VAL A 1003 24.53 9.49 -40.29
CA VAL A 1003 24.68 9.34 -38.82
C VAL A 1003 25.97 9.98 -38.27
N LYS A 1004 26.82 10.60 -39.11
CA LYS A 1004 28.09 11.20 -38.66
C LYS A 1004 28.02 12.72 -38.66
N ARG A 1005 27.85 13.31 -37.47
CA ARG A 1005 27.84 14.78 -37.27
C ARG A 1005 29.21 15.38 -37.63
N ALA A 1006 29.21 16.36 -38.54
CA ALA A 1006 30.33 17.28 -38.72
C ALA A 1006 30.21 18.44 -37.73
N ASN A 1007 31.28 18.72 -36.98
CA ASN A 1007 31.41 19.91 -36.15
C ASN A 1007 31.54 21.15 -37.05
N SER A 1008 30.63 22.13 -36.90
CA SER A 1008 30.81 23.47 -37.46
C SER A 1008 31.34 24.41 -36.38
N GLY A 1009 32.47 25.06 -36.69
CA GLY A 1009 33.21 25.93 -35.80
C GLY A 1009 32.59 27.31 -35.59
N ALA A 1010 33.04 27.95 -34.51
CA ALA A 1010 32.63 29.28 -34.09
C ALA A 1010 33.03 30.36 -35.12
N GLY A 1011 32.03 30.93 -35.81
CA GLY A 1011 32.11 32.20 -36.52
C GLY A 1011 31.17 33.23 -35.87
N GLY A 1012 31.39 34.53 -36.08
CA GLY A 1012 30.67 35.63 -35.43
C GLY A 1012 29.14 35.55 -35.56
N GLN A 1013 28.43 36.38 -34.79
CA GLN A 1013 26.97 36.30 -34.70
C GLN A 1013 26.25 37.07 -35.84
N PRO A 1014 25.25 36.48 -36.53
CA PRO A 1014 24.46 37.14 -37.58
C PRO A 1014 23.39 38.09 -37.02
N SER A 1015 22.87 39.00 -37.84
CA SER A 1015 21.78 39.92 -37.43
C SER A 1015 20.84 40.26 -38.59
N ILE A 1016 19.60 40.66 -38.28
CA ILE A 1016 18.61 41.18 -39.23
C ILE A 1016 17.97 42.44 -38.68
N ALA A 1017 17.66 43.42 -39.54
CA ALA A 1017 17.05 44.68 -39.13
C ALA A 1017 16.04 45.18 -40.16
N ALA A 1018 14.89 45.64 -39.67
CA ALA A 1018 13.96 46.45 -40.44
C ALA A 1018 14.30 47.93 -40.22
N GLU A 1019 14.44 48.71 -41.29
CA GLU A 1019 14.84 50.12 -41.18
C GLU A 1019 13.73 50.97 -40.53
N SER A 1020 14.11 51.85 -39.62
CA SER A 1020 13.16 52.81 -39.02
C SER A 1020 12.96 54.01 -39.94
N MET A 1021 11.71 54.45 -40.10
CA MET A 1021 11.32 55.47 -41.08
C MET A 1021 10.37 56.52 -40.52
N ASN A 1022 10.42 57.73 -41.08
CA ASN A 1022 9.53 58.83 -40.76
C ASN A 1022 8.71 59.23 -41.99
N ILE A 1023 7.39 59.10 -41.90
CA ILE A 1023 6.43 59.38 -42.99
C ILE A 1023 5.78 60.74 -42.77
N GLN A 1024 5.81 61.58 -43.80
CA GLN A 1024 5.28 62.95 -43.80
C GLN A 1024 3.87 63.01 -44.44
N GLU A 1025 3.19 64.16 -44.26
CA GLU A 1025 1.74 64.39 -44.42
C GLU A 1025 1.06 63.83 -45.69
N ASN A 1026 1.79 63.71 -46.82
CA ASN A 1026 1.23 63.36 -48.14
C ASN A 1026 1.59 61.95 -48.65
N GLU A 1027 2.34 61.15 -47.89
CA GLU A 1027 2.74 59.81 -48.32
C GLU A 1027 1.67 58.77 -47.93
N SER A 1028 1.19 58.01 -48.93
CA SER A 1028 0.20 56.94 -48.76
C SER A 1028 0.78 55.53 -48.86
N GLU A 1029 2.01 55.41 -49.40
CA GLU A 1029 2.73 54.15 -49.57
C GLU A 1029 4.20 54.33 -49.14
N MET A 1030 4.83 53.26 -48.65
CA MET A 1030 6.25 53.26 -48.26
C MET A 1030 6.93 51.92 -48.53
N GLU A 1031 8.21 51.94 -48.93
CA GLU A 1031 9.04 50.74 -49.11
C GLU A 1031 10.07 50.66 -47.98
N MET A 1032 10.04 49.57 -47.19
CA MET A 1032 10.95 49.33 -46.09
C MET A 1032 11.95 48.23 -46.40
N PRO A 1033 13.26 48.53 -46.52
CA PRO A 1033 14.26 47.48 -46.71
C PRO A 1033 14.45 46.67 -45.43
N VAL A 1034 14.60 45.35 -45.60
CA VAL A 1034 15.05 44.44 -44.56
C VAL A 1034 16.52 44.14 -44.83
N THR A 1035 17.41 44.54 -43.93
CA THR A 1035 18.86 44.33 -44.05
C THR A 1035 19.30 43.18 -43.15
N MET A 1036 20.23 42.37 -43.61
CA MET A 1036 20.79 41.24 -42.86
C MET A 1036 22.32 41.22 -42.96
N TYR A 1037 23.00 40.78 -41.91
CA TYR A 1037 24.43 40.53 -41.89
C TYR A 1037 24.71 39.07 -41.53
N VAL A 1038 25.40 38.37 -42.43
CA VAL A 1038 25.70 36.93 -42.33
C VAL A 1038 27.22 36.74 -42.34
N PRO A 1039 27.87 36.54 -41.18
CA PRO A 1039 29.33 36.59 -41.04
C PRO A 1039 30.06 35.37 -41.61
N THR A 1040 29.34 34.27 -41.83
CA THR A 1040 29.85 33.05 -42.46
C THR A 1040 28.80 32.55 -43.42
N LYS A 1041 29.19 32.07 -44.60
CA LYS A 1041 28.33 31.39 -45.57
C LYS A 1041 27.22 30.54 -44.93
N LYS A 1042 25.96 30.89 -45.23
CA LYS A 1042 24.74 30.15 -44.89
C LYS A 1042 23.99 29.74 -46.14
N LEU A 1043 23.25 28.63 -46.09
CA LEU A 1043 22.52 28.07 -47.22
C LEU A 1043 21.07 28.57 -47.26
N SER A 1044 20.45 28.79 -46.10
CA SER A 1044 19.05 29.16 -46.01
C SER A 1044 18.75 30.24 -44.96
N SER A 1045 17.57 30.85 -45.07
CA SER A 1045 16.99 31.69 -44.03
C SER A 1045 15.48 31.60 -44.00
N ASP A 1046 14.91 31.49 -42.79
CA ASP A 1046 13.47 31.58 -42.54
C ASP A 1046 13.16 32.81 -41.68
N ILE A 1047 12.34 33.70 -42.21
CA ILE A 1047 12.06 35.01 -41.61
C ILE A 1047 10.55 35.18 -41.46
N GLU A 1048 10.10 35.52 -40.26
CA GLU A 1048 8.72 35.94 -40.00
C GLU A 1048 8.72 37.35 -39.44
N ILE A 1049 7.90 38.21 -40.03
CA ILE A 1049 7.76 39.63 -39.72
C ILE A 1049 6.34 39.88 -39.22
N ARG A 1050 6.22 40.72 -38.19
CA ARG A 1050 4.97 41.19 -37.59
C ARG A 1050 4.85 42.70 -37.72
N TYR A 1051 3.73 43.17 -38.24
CA TYR A 1051 3.38 44.59 -38.35
C TYR A 1051 1.96 44.81 -37.83
N ASN A 1052 1.63 46.04 -37.42
CA ASN A 1052 0.28 46.33 -36.93
C ASN A 1052 -0.70 46.50 -38.13
N PRO A 1053 -1.68 45.60 -38.30
CA PRO A 1053 -2.61 45.63 -39.43
C PRO A 1053 -3.60 46.81 -39.37
N ALA A 1054 -3.76 47.46 -38.22
CA ALA A 1054 -4.53 48.70 -38.10
C ALA A 1054 -3.75 49.93 -38.62
N HIS A 1055 -2.42 49.82 -38.74
CA HIS A 1055 -1.55 50.94 -39.14
C HIS A 1055 -0.94 50.74 -40.54
N LEU A 1056 -0.67 49.51 -40.93
CA LEU A 1056 0.05 49.18 -42.15
C LEU A 1056 -0.66 48.05 -42.89
N ARG A 1057 -0.83 48.19 -44.20
CA ARG A 1057 -1.29 47.12 -45.08
C ARG A 1057 -0.16 46.77 -46.04
N LEU A 1058 0.44 45.59 -45.89
CA LEU A 1058 1.47 45.12 -46.80
C LEU A 1058 0.87 44.85 -48.19
N LYS A 1059 1.41 45.51 -49.20
CA LYS A 1059 0.97 45.45 -50.60
C LYS A 1059 1.82 44.48 -51.41
N ASN A 1060 3.13 44.47 -51.16
CA ASN A 1060 4.07 43.58 -51.84
C ASN A 1060 5.37 43.36 -51.04
N ILE A 1061 6.06 42.26 -51.32
CA ILE A 1061 7.42 41.96 -50.84
C ILE A 1061 8.33 41.91 -52.07
N GLY A 1062 9.21 42.89 -52.23
CA GLY A 1062 10.14 42.97 -53.35
C GLY A 1062 11.43 42.19 -53.09
N GLN A 1063 11.81 41.26 -53.96
CA GLN A 1063 13.09 40.56 -53.89
C GLN A 1063 14.25 41.50 -54.27
N LYS A 1064 15.32 41.52 -53.46
CA LYS A 1064 16.50 42.39 -53.66
C LYS A 1064 17.83 41.62 -53.66
N ILE A 1065 17.80 40.29 -53.46
CA ILE A 1065 18.97 39.40 -53.47
C ILE A 1065 18.95 38.47 -54.70
N ASN A 1066 20.13 38.29 -55.33
CA ASN A 1066 20.33 37.44 -56.51
C ASN A 1066 20.94 36.07 -56.12
N ASN A 1067 20.82 35.07 -57.01
CA ASN A 1067 21.40 33.72 -56.85
C ASN A 1067 20.86 32.91 -55.65
N VAL A 1068 19.63 33.19 -55.25
CA VAL A 1068 18.87 32.43 -54.25
C VAL A 1068 17.45 32.18 -54.77
N ALA A 1069 16.82 31.10 -54.32
CA ALA A 1069 15.38 30.91 -54.41
C ALA A 1069 14.73 31.61 -53.21
N ILE A 1070 13.66 32.37 -53.45
CA ILE A 1070 12.90 33.04 -52.39
C ILE A 1070 11.42 32.83 -52.63
N GLU A 1071 10.69 32.50 -51.58
CA GLU A 1071 9.24 32.52 -51.55
C GLU A 1071 8.80 33.40 -50.38
N SER A 1072 7.65 34.02 -50.50
CA SER A 1072 7.12 34.87 -49.44
C SER A 1072 5.60 34.91 -49.46
N ASN A 1073 5.00 35.01 -48.28
CA ASN A 1073 3.56 35.17 -48.11
C ASN A 1073 3.27 36.25 -47.07
N PHE A 1074 2.06 36.79 -47.08
CA PHE A 1074 1.62 37.73 -46.06
C PHE A 1074 0.12 37.68 -45.81
N ASP A 1075 -0.25 37.91 -44.55
CA ASP A 1075 -1.63 38.03 -44.09
C ASP A 1075 -1.82 39.39 -43.41
N ASN A 1076 -2.52 40.29 -44.09
CA ASN A 1076 -2.84 41.62 -43.59
C ASN A 1076 -3.88 41.62 -42.45
N LEU A 1077 -4.62 40.54 -42.21
CA LEU A 1077 -5.54 40.43 -41.09
C LEU A 1077 -4.77 40.15 -39.78
N LEU A 1078 -3.78 39.26 -39.87
CA LEU A 1078 -2.92 38.89 -38.75
C LEU A 1078 -1.68 39.79 -38.58
N GLY A 1079 -1.44 40.70 -39.54
CA GLY A 1079 -0.26 41.56 -39.54
C GLY A 1079 1.04 40.77 -39.69
N LYS A 1080 1.03 39.74 -40.54
CA LYS A 1080 2.09 38.73 -40.67
C LYS A 1080 2.68 38.75 -42.08
N ALA A 1081 3.99 38.58 -42.19
CA ALA A 1081 4.68 38.25 -43.45
C ALA A 1081 5.73 37.16 -43.18
N THR A 1082 5.80 36.15 -44.03
CA THR A 1082 6.76 35.04 -43.97
C THR A 1082 7.61 35.03 -45.24
N ILE A 1083 8.91 34.82 -45.09
CA ILE A 1083 9.89 34.83 -46.18
C ILE A 1083 10.84 33.65 -45.96
N GLY A 1084 10.94 32.77 -46.95
CA GLY A 1084 11.88 31.65 -46.98
C GLY A 1084 12.91 31.86 -48.08
N ILE A 1085 14.19 31.74 -47.77
CA ILE A 1085 15.32 31.90 -48.68
C ILE A 1085 16.11 30.59 -48.73
N ALA A 1086 16.32 30.05 -49.92
CA ALA A 1086 17.09 28.83 -50.14
C ALA A 1086 18.19 29.02 -51.20
N SER A 1087 19.37 28.44 -51.00
CA SER A 1087 20.49 28.55 -51.92
C SER A 1087 21.34 27.29 -51.99
N SER A 1088 21.69 26.86 -53.21
CA SER A 1088 22.65 25.76 -53.40
C SER A 1088 24.09 26.16 -53.06
N ASN A 1089 24.46 27.42 -53.32
CA ASN A 1089 25.82 27.93 -53.16
C ASN A 1089 25.99 28.84 -51.93
N GLY A 1090 24.93 29.06 -51.16
CA GLY A 1090 24.92 29.90 -49.96
C GLY A 1090 25.11 31.39 -50.20
N PHE A 1091 24.95 32.18 -49.14
CA PHE A 1091 25.09 33.63 -49.09
C PHE A 1091 25.82 34.07 -47.80
N GLU A 1092 26.58 35.15 -47.89
CA GLU A 1092 27.32 35.77 -46.78
C GLU A 1092 27.51 37.27 -46.98
N GLY A 1093 27.90 37.98 -45.92
CA GLY A 1093 28.11 39.43 -45.91
C GLY A 1093 26.88 40.24 -45.53
N SER A 1094 26.92 41.55 -45.78
CA SER A 1094 25.79 42.46 -45.56
C SER A 1094 24.90 42.47 -46.81
N LEU A 1095 23.63 42.11 -46.63
CA LEU A 1095 22.67 41.86 -47.70
C LEU A 1095 21.35 42.57 -47.40
N THR A 1096 20.57 42.87 -48.44
CA THR A 1096 19.18 43.32 -48.30
C THR A 1096 18.31 42.29 -49.04
N PRO A 1097 17.83 41.23 -48.36
CA PRO A 1097 17.10 40.15 -49.03
C PRO A 1097 15.79 40.61 -49.67
N VAL A 1098 15.03 41.45 -48.97
CA VAL A 1098 13.72 41.93 -49.41
C VAL A 1098 13.47 43.38 -49.05
N SER A 1099 12.48 43.98 -49.71
CA SER A 1099 11.83 45.23 -49.29
C SER A 1099 10.32 45.05 -49.14
N LEU A 1100 9.75 45.61 -48.08
CA LEU A 1100 8.32 45.53 -47.76
C LEU A 1100 7.61 46.81 -48.22
N LEU A 1101 6.69 46.70 -49.18
CA LEU A 1101 5.90 47.83 -49.66
C LEU A 1101 4.56 47.90 -48.90
N PHE A 1102 4.39 48.88 -48.02
CA PHE A 1102 3.17 49.08 -47.23
C PHE A 1102 2.33 50.24 -47.75
N ASP A 1103 1.01 50.08 -47.72
CA ASP A 1103 0.07 51.21 -47.65
C ASP A 1103 -0.10 51.65 -46.19
N ILE A 1104 -0.20 52.95 -45.98
CA ILE A 1104 -0.31 53.55 -44.65
C ILE A 1104 -1.78 53.87 -44.36
N ILE A 1105 -2.36 53.20 -43.34
CA ILE A 1105 -3.79 53.27 -43.04
C ILE A 1105 -4.20 54.48 -42.17
N PRO A 1106 -3.46 54.88 -41.11
CA PRO A 1106 -3.91 55.90 -40.17
C PRO A 1106 -4.04 57.29 -40.79
N GLU A 1107 -5.18 57.93 -40.51
CA GLU A 1107 -5.44 59.34 -40.84
C GLU A 1107 -4.92 60.34 -39.79
N THR A 1108 -4.39 59.84 -38.66
CA THR A 1108 -3.83 60.63 -37.55
C THR A 1108 -2.37 60.24 -37.27
N SER A 1109 -1.59 61.13 -36.64
CA SER A 1109 -0.19 60.84 -36.29
C SER A 1109 -0.11 59.65 -35.34
N THR A 1110 0.72 58.66 -35.66
CA THR A 1110 0.92 57.46 -34.84
C THR A 1110 2.29 56.84 -35.09
N VAL A 1111 2.71 55.94 -34.22
CA VAL A 1111 3.92 55.11 -34.41
C VAL A 1111 3.48 53.66 -34.60
N SER A 1112 4.01 53.03 -35.64
CA SER A 1112 3.82 51.60 -35.92
C SER A 1112 5.17 50.89 -35.86
N GLN A 1113 5.21 49.68 -35.32
CA GLN A 1113 6.43 48.88 -35.28
C GLN A 1113 6.32 47.74 -36.28
N VAL A 1114 7.43 47.46 -36.96
CA VAL A 1114 7.64 46.23 -37.72
C VAL A 1114 8.72 45.43 -37.00
N SER A 1115 8.33 44.27 -36.50
CA SER A 1115 9.16 43.39 -35.66
C SER A 1115 9.35 42.03 -36.32
N PHE A 1116 10.32 41.27 -35.83
CA PHE A 1116 10.55 39.90 -36.28
C PHE A 1116 9.99 38.94 -35.23
N ALA A 1117 9.38 37.85 -35.70
CA ALA A 1117 8.86 36.76 -34.89
C ALA A 1117 9.57 35.42 -35.20
N LYS A 1118 10.31 35.34 -36.32
CA LYS A 1118 11.21 34.22 -36.65
C LYS A 1118 12.41 34.78 -37.42
N PHE A 1119 13.62 34.36 -37.06
CA PHE A 1119 14.82 34.58 -37.86
C PHE A 1119 15.76 33.40 -37.67
N GLN A 1120 15.71 32.44 -38.60
CA GLN A 1120 16.59 31.30 -38.62
C GLN A 1120 17.56 31.39 -39.82
N LEU A 1121 18.77 30.87 -39.61
CA LEU A 1121 19.77 30.66 -40.65
C LEU A 1121 20.31 29.23 -40.54
N ASP A 1122 20.16 28.43 -41.59
CA ASP A 1122 20.42 26.98 -41.57
C ASP A 1122 19.79 26.31 -40.32
N GLU A 1123 18.51 26.58 -40.09
CA GLU A 1123 17.69 26.05 -38.97
C GLU A 1123 18.13 26.48 -37.55
N GLN A 1124 19.18 27.26 -37.44
CA GLN A 1124 19.60 27.83 -36.17
C GLN A 1124 18.87 29.16 -35.91
N ASP A 1125 18.23 29.29 -34.75
CA ASP A 1125 17.48 30.50 -34.36
C ASP A 1125 18.40 31.64 -33.91
N TYR A 1126 18.22 32.81 -34.52
CA TYR A 1126 18.92 34.05 -34.26
C TYR A 1126 17.96 35.22 -33.97
N LEU A 1127 16.69 34.95 -33.65
CA LEU A 1127 15.67 35.99 -33.42
C LEU A 1127 16.08 37.05 -32.39
N ALA A 1128 16.86 36.68 -31.38
CA ALA A 1128 17.38 37.61 -30.36
C ALA A 1128 18.27 38.72 -30.95
N MET A 1129 18.75 38.55 -32.17
CA MET A 1129 19.62 39.48 -32.89
C MET A 1129 18.88 40.32 -33.93
N ALA A 1130 17.55 40.17 -33.98
CA ALA A 1130 16.69 40.94 -34.87
C ALA A 1130 16.38 42.32 -34.27
N GLN A 1131 16.55 43.37 -35.08
CA GLN A 1131 16.21 44.74 -34.71
C GLN A 1131 14.92 45.17 -35.39
N SER A 1132 13.90 45.50 -34.61
CA SER A 1132 12.62 45.99 -35.13
C SER A 1132 12.77 47.39 -35.73
N GLY A 1133 12.04 47.65 -36.82
CA GLY A 1133 11.91 48.98 -37.41
C GLY A 1133 10.74 49.75 -36.77
N ILE A 1134 10.95 51.02 -36.51
CA ILE A 1134 9.91 51.94 -36.05
C ILE A 1134 9.50 52.85 -37.21
N ILE A 1135 8.22 52.88 -37.51
CA ILE A 1135 7.61 53.74 -38.51
C ILE A 1135 6.83 54.84 -37.79
N THR A 1136 7.31 56.08 -37.88
CA THR A 1136 6.61 57.25 -37.32
C THR A 1136 5.80 57.92 -38.42
N ILE A 1137 4.47 57.87 -38.31
CA ILE A 1137 3.52 58.47 -39.23
C ILE A 1137 3.07 59.81 -38.66
N THR A 1138 3.29 60.91 -39.38
CA THR A 1138 2.87 62.26 -38.95
C THR A 1138 1.73 62.77 -39.83
N ARG A 1139 0.52 62.91 -39.27
CA ARG A 1139 -0.69 63.49 -39.89
C ARG A 1139 -1.27 64.60 -39.01
N ILE A 1140 -1.66 65.72 -39.60
CA ILE A 1140 -2.28 66.85 -38.88
C ILE A 1140 -3.79 66.81 -39.13
N LYS A 1141 -4.61 66.54 -38.09
CA LYS A 1141 -6.05 66.78 -38.11
C LYS A 1141 -6.47 67.68 -36.95
N SER A 1142 -7.14 68.77 -37.30
CA SER A 1142 -7.72 69.80 -36.43
C SER A 1142 -8.80 69.24 -35.50
N GLY A 1143 -8.71 69.54 -34.20
CA GLY A 1143 -9.88 69.58 -33.29
C GLY A 1143 -9.84 68.72 -32.02
N THR A 1144 -9.21 69.25 -30.97
CA THR A 1144 -9.62 69.32 -29.54
C THR A 1144 -10.35 68.15 -28.83
N ASN A 1145 -9.76 67.63 -27.74
CA ASN A 1145 -10.21 67.79 -26.33
C ASN A 1145 -9.38 66.96 -25.31
N ASP A 1146 -8.77 67.65 -24.34
CA ASP A 1146 -8.42 67.35 -22.92
C ASP A 1146 -8.02 65.92 -22.47
N VAL A 1147 -7.02 65.71 -21.59
CA VAL A 1147 -6.80 66.34 -20.27
C VAL A 1147 -5.30 66.43 -19.91
N ASP A 1148 -4.98 67.55 -19.27
CA ASP A 1148 -3.73 68.05 -18.70
C ASP A 1148 -3.08 67.14 -17.62
N LEU A 1149 -1.78 66.82 -17.76
CA LEU A 1149 -0.91 66.24 -16.72
C LEU A 1149 0.50 66.85 -16.80
N HIS A 1150 0.60 68.18 -16.66
CA HIS A 1150 1.89 68.90 -16.70
C HIS A 1150 2.59 69.06 -15.34
N ALA A 1151 2.30 68.24 -14.32
CA ALA A 1151 3.05 68.26 -13.05
C ALA A 1151 4.09 67.13 -13.01
N THR A 1152 5.37 67.46 -12.81
CA THR A 1152 6.45 66.49 -12.56
C THR A 1152 6.14 65.62 -11.35
N GLY A 1153 6.23 64.29 -11.51
CA GLY A 1153 5.99 63.36 -10.41
C GLY A 1153 5.85 61.90 -10.86
N ILE A 1154 5.80 60.99 -9.88
CA ILE A 1154 5.50 59.57 -10.13
C ILE A 1154 3.98 59.40 -10.13
N HIS A 1155 3.42 58.84 -11.21
CA HIS A 1155 1.98 58.66 -11.37
C HIS A 1155 1.50 57.27 -10.96
N SER A 1156 2.16 56.22 -11.43
CA SER A 1156 1.73 54.85 -11.14
C SER A 1156 2.86 53.82 -11.25
N LEU A 1157 2.69 52.70 -10.54
CA LEU A 1157 3.50 51.49 -10.70
C LEU A 1157 2.56 50.28 -10.72
N TYR A 1158 2.52 49.54 -11.82
CA TYR A 1158 1.62 48.38 -11.98
C TYR A 1158 2.31 47.17 -12.63
N PRO A 1159 2.06 45.93 -12.14
CA PRO A 1159 1.33 45.61 -10.92
C PRO A 1159 2.13 45.97 -9.65
N ASN A 1160 1.43 46.32 -8.57
CA ASN A 1160 2.02 46.52 -7.23
C ASN A 1160 1.12 45.78 -6.22
N PRO A 1161 1.53 44.61 -5.67
CA PRO A 1161 2.89 44.08 -5.62
C PRO A 1161 3.48 43.61 -6.96
N VAL A 1162 4.77 43.87 -7.18
CA VAL A 1162 5.54 43.39 -8.34
C VAL A 1162 5.98 41.95 -8.11
N VAL A 1163 5.57 41.02 -8.98
CA VAL A 1163 5.92 39.60 -8.91
C VAL A 1163 7.22 39.29 -9.67
N ASN A 1164 7.27 39.61 -10.97
CA ASN A 1164 8.48 39.50 -11.80
C ASN A 1164 8.92 40.87 -12.35
N THR A 1165 8.01 41.60 -12.99
CA THR A 1165 8.26 42.94 -13.51
C THR A 1165 7.07 43.88 -13.29
N GLY A 1166 7.34 45.16 -12.97
CA GLY A 1166 6.31 46.21 -12.85
C GLY A 1166 6.69 47.44 -13.66
N LEU A 1167 5.71 48.13 -14.23
CA LEU A 1167 5.91 49.32 -15.05
C LEU A 1167 5.64 50.58 -14.23
N LEU A 1168 6.68 51.40 -14.04
CA LEU A 1168 6.60 52.72 -13.43
C LEU A 1168 6.28 53.77 -14.51
N ILE A 1169 5.31 54.64 -14.26
CA ILE A 1169 4.98 55.80 -15.10
C ILE A 1169 5.22 57.08 -14.28
N TYR A 1170 5.97 58.02 -14.83
CA TYR A 1170 6.34 59.29 -14.20
C TYR A 1170 6.50 60.40 -15.24
N THR A 1171 6.35 61.66 -14.85
CA THR A 1171 6.51 62.82 -15.74
C THR A 1171 7.65 63.73 -15.32
N THR A 1172 8.22 64.41 -16.30
CA THR A 1172 8.99 65.64 -16.11
C THR A 1172 8.32 66.76 -16.91
N ASP A 1173 8.17 67.93 -16.31
CA ASP A 1173 7.53 69.12 -16.90
C ASP A 1173 8.49 69.93 -17.79
N LYS A 1174 9.79 69.81 -17.53
CA LYS A 1174 10.91 70.37 -18.30
C LYS A 1174 12.04 69.34 -18.40
N GLU A 1175 12.98 69.57 -19.31
CA GLU A 1175 14.21 68.77 -19.34
C GLU A 1175 14.94 68.90 -18.00
N SER A 1176 15.13 67.78 -17.29
CA SER A 1176 15.69 67.74 -15.94
C SER A 1176 16.52 66.49 -15.74
N TYR A 1177 17.54 66.56 -14.88
CA TYR A 1177 18.25 65.36 -14.44
C TYR A 1177 17.39 64.58 -13.45
N VAL A 1178 17.07 63.32 -13.78
CA VAL A 1178 16.21 62.44 -12.98
C VAL A 1178 17.01 61.27 -12.40
N GLU A 1179 16.98 61.14 -11.08
CA GLU A 1179 17.51 59.99 -10.35
C GLU A 1179 16.36 59.20 -9.70
N LEU A 1180 16.15 57.95 -10.15
CA LEU A 1180 15.20 57.00 -9.57
C LEU A 1180 15.95 55.91 -8.80
N SER A 1181 15.66 55.77 -7.51
CA SER A 1181 16.31 54.81 -6.62
C SER A 1181 15.32 54.14 -5.68
N LEU A 1182 15.53 52.86 -5.36
CA LEU A 1182 14.78 52.08 -4.37
C LEU A 1182 15.50 52.11 -3.01
N TYR A 1183 14.73 52.31 -1.94
CA TYR A 1183 15.18 52.33 -0.55
C TYR A 1183 14.40 51.32 0.28
N ASN A 1184 15.01 50.72 1.29
CA ASN A 1184 14.30 49.90 2.28
C ASN A 1184 13.59 50.80 3.31
N LEU A 1185 12.77 50.20 4.20
CA LEU A 1185 12.00 50.96 5.20
C LEU A 1185 12.87 51.66 6.27
N THR A 1186 14.15 51.29 6.41
CA THR A 1186 15.11 51.99 7.29
C THR A 1186 15.83 53.14 6.58
N GLY A 1187 15.51 53.41 5.31
CA GLY A 1187 16.05 54.53 4.53
C GLY A 1187 17.38 54.26 3.84
N GLN A 1188 17.88 53.01 3.85
CA GLN A 1188 19.10 52.65 3.11
C GLN A 1188 18.78 52.45 1.62
N LYS A 1189 19.59 53.05 0.74
CA LYS A 1189 19.46 52.88 -0.72
C LYS A 1189 19.81 51.43 -1.09
N VAL A 1190 18.83 50.71 -1.63
CA VAL A 1190 18.94 49.30 -2.03
C VAL A 1190 19.43 49.17 -3.46
N LYS A 1191 18.91 50.00 -4.38
CA LYS A 1191 19.28 49.94 -5.80
C LYS A 1191 19.02 51.28 -6.50
N ASN A 1192 19.96 51.71 -7.33
CA ASN A 1192 19.71 52.78 -8.29
C ASN A 1192 19.08 52.19 -9.56
N LEU A 1193 17.95 52.73 -9.99
CA LEU A 1193 17.20 52.23 -11.15
C LEU A 1193 17.47 53.04 -12.41
N LEU A 1194 17.61 54.36 -12.28
CA LEU A 1194 17.89 55.26 -13.39
C LEU A 1194 18.56 56.53 -12.89
N SER A 1195 19.50 57.08 -13.65
CA SER A 1195 20.15 58.37 -13.39
C SER A 1195 20.56 59.00 -14.70
N THR A 1196 19.71 59.86 -15.25
CA THR A 1196 19.96 60.49 -16.56
C THR A 1196 19.14 61.76 -16.71
N THR A 1197 19.56 62.65 -17.62
CA THR A 1197 18.75 63.79 -18.06
C THR A 1197 17.65 63.30 -19.00
N LEU A 1198 16.42 63.72 -18.72
CA LEU A 1198 15.24 63.35 -19.51
C LEU A 1198 14.49 64.62 -19.97
N PRO A 1199 14.01 64.66 -21.22
CA PRO A 1199 13.21 65.78 -21.73
C PRO A 1199 11.84 65.89 -21.05
N ALA A 1200 11.15 67.01 -21.20
CA ALA A 1200 9.78 67.19 -20.71
C ALA A 1200 8.82 66.16 -21.33
N GLY A 1201 8.03 65.46 -20.52
CA GLY A 1201 7.02 64.52 -20.99
C GLY A 1201 6.73 63.37 -20.00
N ASN A 1202 5.88 62.43 -20.43
CA ASN A 1202 5.64 61.17 -19.74
C ASN A 1202 6.77 60.18 -20.04
N HIS A 1203 7.23 59.49 -19.01
CA HIS A 1203 8.31 58.50 -19.05
C HIS A 1203 7.88 57.22 -18.35
N ASN A 1204 8.46 56.11 -18.80
CA ASN A 1204 8.11 54.78 -18.32
C ASN A 1204 9.39 54.02 -17.98
N LEU A 1205 9.41 53.28 -16.87
CA LEU A 1205 10.56 52.47 -16.47
C LEU A 1205 10.11 51.11 -15.94
N GLN A 1206 10.68 50.03 -16.48
CA GLN A 1206 10.38 48.68 -16.01
C GLN A 1206 11.27 48.31 -14.81
N ILE A 1207 10.64 47.90 -13.71
CA ILE A 1207 11.31 47.45 -12.48
C ILE A 1207 11.24 45.93 -12.41
N ARG A 1208 12.40 45.25 -12.35
CA ARG A 1208 12.50 43.78 -12.20
C ARG A 1208 12.79 43.37 -10.75
N SER A 1209 12.14 42.31 -10.27
CA SER A 1209 12.23 41.82 -8.87
C SER A 1209 13.35 40.80 -8.63
N ASP A 1210 14.04 40.34 -9.68
CA ASP A 1210 14.96 39.18 -9.67
C ASP A 1210 15.98 39.20 -8.52
N ASN A 1211 16.48 40.38 -8.12
CA ASN A 1211 17.48 40.55 -7.05
C ASN A 1211 17.00 41.36 -5.84
N LEU A 1212 15.68 41.44 -5.63
CA LEU A 1212 15.07 42.10 -4.45
C LEU A 1212 14.41 41.04 -3.56
N LYS A 1213 14.47 41.20 -2.23
CA LYS A 1213 13.79 40.31 -1.27
C LYS A 1213 12.31 40.69 -1.16
N ASN A 1214 11.45 39.74 -0.80
CA ASN A 1214 10.03 40.01 -0.52
C ASN A 1214 9.91 41.05 0.60
N GLY A 1215 9.12 42.10 0.35
CA GLY A 1215 9.03 43.21 1.29
C GLY A 1215 8.52 44.50 0.66
N THR A 1216 8.33 45.50 1.52
CA THR A 1216 7.95 46.85 1.11
C THR A 1216 9.20 47.72 0.98
N TYR A 1217 9.29 48.45 -0.13
CA TYR A 1217 10.34 49.40 -0.45
C TYR A 1217 9.74 50.78 -0.74
N ILE A 1218 10.56 51.81 -0.67
CA ILE A 1218 10.21 53.17 -1.10
C ILE A 1218 11.01 53.48 -2.36
N LEU A 1219 10.32 53.67 -3.47
CA LEU A 1219 10.89 54.21 -4.69
C LEU A 1219 10.94 55.74 -4.55
N LYS A 1220 12.09 56.34 -4.78
CA LYS A 1220 12.28 57.79 -4.74
C LYS A 1220 12.81 58.28 -6.08
N MET A 1221 12.11 59.25 -6.67
CA MET A 1221 12.54 60.06 -7.79
C MET A 1221 13.09 61.37 -7.27
N ARG A 1222 14.27 61.79 -7.71
CA ARG A 1222 14.82 63.11 -7.45
C ARG A 1222 15.05 63.81 -8.78
N THR A 1223 14.56 65.03 -8.89
CA THR A 1223 14.90 65.96 -9.95
C THR A 1223 15.81 67.06 -9.39
N ASP A 1224 16.29 67.95 -10.25
CA ASP A 1224 17.15 69.07 -9.84
C ASP A 1224 16.52 69.93 -8.73
N ASP A 1225 15.19 70.08 -8.76
CA ASP A 1225 14.45 70.99 -7.87
C ASP A 1225 13.59 70.27 -6.82
N ASN A 1226 13.20 68.99 -7.03
CA ASN A 1226 12.19 68.31 -6.19
C ASN A 1226 12.50 66.82 -5.94
N SER A 1227 11.83 66.20 -4.95
CA SER A 1227 11.87 64.74 -4.78
C SER A 1227 10.50 64.15 -4.50
N TYR A 1228 10.19 63.05 -5.18
CA TYR A 1228 8.91 62.34 -5.12
C TYR A 1228 9.13 60.91 -4.66
N THR A 1229 8.21 60.35 -3.88
CA THR A 1229 8.31 58.98 -3.36
C THR A 1229 7.05 58.18 -3.62
N HIS A 1230 7.20 56.90 -3.94
CA HIS A 1230 6.11 55.94 -4.14
C HIS A 1230 6.42 54.62 -3.43
N LYS A 1231 5.41 54.01 -2.81
CA LYS A 1231 5.57 52.74 -2.08
C LYS A 1231 5.51 51.57 -3.06
N VAL A 1232 6.46 50.64 -2.96
CA VAL A 1232 6.56 49.46 -3.83
C VAL A 1232 6.56 48.19 -2.99
N GLN A 1233 5.67 47.25 -3.27
CA GLN A 1233 5.71 45.91 -2.68
C GLN A 1233 6.30 44.93 -3.69
N ILE A 1234 7.28 44.13 -3.25
CA ILE A 1234 7.84 43.03 -4.05
C ILE A 1234 7.36 41.71 -3.43
N ARG A 1235 6.80 40.83 -4.27
CA ARG A 1235 6.29 39.51 -3.87
C ARG A 1235 6.72 38.45 -4.89
N LYS A 1236 7.82 37.77 -4.60
CA LYS A 1236 8.21 36.52 -5.26
C LYS A 1236 7.31 35.38 -4.83
#